data_AF-A0A4Q9L609-F1
#
_entry.id   AF-A0A4Q9L609-F1
#
_cell.length_a   1.000
_cell.length_b   1.000
_cell.length_c   1.000
_cell.angle_alpha   90.00
_cell.angle_beta   90.00
_cell.angle_gamma   90.00
#
_symmetry.space_group_name_H-M   'P 1'
#
loop_
_entity.id
_entity.type
_entity.pdbx_description
1 polymer ?
#
loop_
_entity_poly.entity_id
_entity_poly.type
_entity_poly.pdbx_seq_one_letter_code
_entity_poly.pdbx_strand_id
1 'polypeptide(L)'
;MNGLKTSKTEETKMWLHRLFNSSYFNTWMVVSYLYRYPSTGIQYYLCKKLEYKKDVLVVLPELVHIFFFHTEDIVSLPIYNLFLFHSKKSRKFCLSLYFLLKTYLGTLETEQNKLCILLIGEIYECDSLREEREKCKRKLIFNPISSFLKYLDCKNILFKNLIYNHLNGYNYLSFKTIKIPKVELIFPNLKGILFYFVKSISWIISDSLFNCLKDYEKIFSNKRFRFKERGRKSRLFYGKSFEKKDLTSNISFFEELIEISKRLKYLHKNMRQKGLEIEIGLVNYNLPAKIYIPFLPTGKYILRILLDHSYILDSAENSPYLIVLEIADEYINRNEIISEETRNVAVILNQLTTLEITKKYEANIIKQKIIENLQNISQNKLYMSSWSTKRETIKSQSVYSNLRGWNIKSMIVKTGNDLRQEMIASQLLTEMINIWKEEKLDIWVLNYGIYLIGSDCGFIETITDAYSIHAIKKRNISKKKSYFLKSYFLTKYGPEHSGEYKRALRNFLISLVGYSLATYILQIKDRHNGNILIGKDGHIIHIDFGFILGDHPGFYRVETAPFKISREYCDLLGNLVNDFKSLFLEGFLSLRKYNDRLCRIIEIMMEKSKVKCLNKNSLIYFRERFKLDLGDKEIEKYVVDLINWSFNSMSTGLYDSYQYFSHGYLK
;
A
#
# COMPACT_ATOMS: atom_id res chain seq x y z
N MET A 1 -6.65 -10.70 -66.34
CA MET A 1 -6.03 -10.02 -65.19
C MET A 1 -7.13 -9.38 -64.35
N ASN A 2 -7.71 -10.11 -63.40
CA ASN A 2 -8.69 -9.54 -62.45
C ASN A 2 -8.04 -9.48 -61.08
N GLY A 3 -7.57 -8.28 -60.71
CA GLY A 3 -7.11 -7.98 -59.37
C GLY A 3 -8.28 -8.01 -58.39
N LEU A 4 -8.26 -9.00 -57.48
CA LEU A 4 -9.12 -9.04 -56.31
C LEU A 4 -8.84 -7.80 -55.45
N LYS A 5 -9.77 -6.84 -55.47
CA LYS A 5 -9.84 -5.77 -54.46
C LYS A 5 -10.15 -6.42 -53.13
N THR A 6 -9.13 -6.66 -52.31
CA THR A 6 -9.30 -7.01 -50.90
C THR A 6 -10.14 -5.93 -50.22
N SER A 7 -11.23 -6.32 -49.57
CA SER A 7 -12.10 -5.37 -48.88
C SER A 7 -11.33 -4.62 -47.80
N LYS A 8 -11.61 -3.31 -47.62
CA LYS A 8 -10.95 -2.44 -46.62
C LYS A 8 -10.94 -3.04 -45.20
N THR A 9 -11.93 -3.87 -44.90
CA THR A 9 -12.11 -4.63 -43.66
C THR A 9 -11.11 -5.77 -43.49
N GLU A 10 -10.75 -6.51 -44.55
CA GLU A 10 -9.72 -7.56 -44.48
C GLU A 10 -8.33 -6.99 -44.29
N GLU A 11 -8.04 -5.88 -44.98
CA GLU A 11 -6.76 -5.19 -44.85
C GLU A 11 -6.56 -4.69 -43.40
N THR A 12 -7.60 -4.09 -42.81
CA THR A 12 -7.60 -3.63 -41.41
C THR A 12 -7.37 -4.78 -40.42
N LYS A 13 -7.99 -5.96 -40.66
CA LYS A 13 -7.77 -7.16 -39.83
C LYS A 13 -6.33 -7.67 -39.94
N MET A 14 -5.73 -7.64 -41.12
CA MET A 14 -4.31 -8.00 -41.31
C MET A 14 -3.36 -7.04 -40.58
N TRP A 15 -3.63 -5.73 -40.61
CA TRP A 15 -2.81 -4.75 -39.89
C TRP A 15 -2.87 -4.93 -38.37
N LEU A 16 -4.07 -5.15 -37.81
CA LEU A 16 -4.23 -5.44 -36.38
C LEU A 16 -3.52 -6.74 -35.98
N HIS A 17 -3.64 -7.78 -36.79
CA HIS A 17 -2.95 -9.04 -36.55
C HIS A 17 -1.41 -8.87 -36.59
N ARG A 18 -0.89 -8.09 -37.55
CA ARG A 18 0.55 -7.75 -37.61
C ARG A 18 0.99 -6.95 -36.40
N LEU A 19 0.24 -5.92 -36.01
CA LEU A 19 0.53 -5.11 -34.83
C LEU A 19 0.59 -5.98 -33.58
N PHE A 20 -0.42 -6.82 -33.35
CA PHE A 20 -0.47 -7.67 -32.18
C PHE A 20 0.74 -8.61 -32.09
N ASN A 21 1.26 -9.08 -33.23
CA ASN A 21 2.42 -9.97 -33.29
C ASN A 21 3.76 -9.24 -33.34
N SER A 22 3.77 -7.91 -33.33
CA SER A 22 5.00 -7.12 -33.34
C SER A 22 5.69 -7.08 -31.97
N SER A 23 7.00 -6.81 -31.97
CA SER A 23 7.78 -6.56 -30.75
C SER A 23 7.33 -5.30 -30.01
N TYR A 24 6.70 -4.36 -30.72
CA TYR A 24 6.16 -3.11 -30.15
C TYR A 24 4.90 -3.34 -29.30
N PHE A 25 4.21 -4.47 -29.46
CA PHE A 25 2.98 -4.76 -28.72
C PHE A 25 3.27 -5.16 -27.27
N ASN A 26 3.36 -4.15 -26.42
CA ASN A 26 3.66 -4.28 -25.00
C ASN A 26 2.40 -4.60 -24.16
N THR A 27 2.59 -4.92 -22.89
CA THR A 27 1.52 -5.32 -21.96
C THR A 27 0.44 -4.24 -21.81
N TRP A 28 0.85 -2.97 -21.78
CA TRP A 28 -0.08 -1.84 -21.70
C TRP A 28 -0.96 -1.71 -22.93
N MET A 29 -0.39 -1.87 -24.13
CA MET A 29 -1.18 -1.90 -25.37
C MET A 29 -2.21 -3.02 -25.34
N VAL A 30 -1.89 -4.20 -24.81
CA VAL A 30 -2.88 -5.28 -24.69
C VAL A 30 -4.07 -4.84 -23.84
N VAL A 31 -3.82 -4.20 -22.69
CA VAL A 31 -4.88 -3.71 -21.80
C VAL A 31 -5.71 -2.59 -22.45
N SER A 32 -5.06 -1.65 -23.13
CA SER A 32 -5.76 -0.62 -23.89
C SER A 32 -6.65 -1.21 -24.99
N TYR A 33 -6.24 -2.30 -25.63
CA TYR A 33 -7.04 -2.97 -26.66
C TYR A 33 -8.13 -3.86 -26.06
N LEU A 34 -7.94 -4.44 -24.88
CA LEU A 34 -9.00 -5.13 -24.12
C LEU A 34 -10.14 -4.17 -23.77
N TYR A 35 -9.80 -2.93 -23.40
CA TYR A 35 -10.77 -1.86 -23.16
C TYR A 35 -11.35 -1.27 -24.46
N ARG A 36 -10.62 -1.30 -25.57
CA ARG A 36 -11.14 -0.76 -26.84
C ARG A 36 -12.13 -1.71 -27.52
N TYR A 37 -11.95 -3.02 -27.32
CA TYR A 37 -12.68 -4.08 -28.02
C TYR A 37 -13.25 -5.08 -27.01
N PRO A 38 -14.47 -4.85 -26.48
CA PRO A 38 -15.08 -5.70 -25.45
C PRO A 38 -15.50 -7.09 -25.96
N SER A 39 -15.52 -7.30 -27.29
CA SER A 39 -15.95 -8.57 -27.90
C SER A 39 -15.15 -9.77 -27.38
N THR A 40 -15.85 -10.84 -27.01
CA THR A 40 -15.28 -12.03 -26.35
C THR A 40 -14.15 -12.69 -27.15
N GLY A 41 -14.26 -12.74 -28.49
CA GLY A 41 -13.24 -13.33 -29.35
C GLY A 41 -11.90 -12.58 -29.32
N ILE A 42 -11.94 -11.24 -29.40
CA ILE A 42 -10.74 -10.40 -29.33
C ILE A 42 -10.13 -10.47 -27.93
N GLN A 43 -10.98 -10.42 -26.89
CA GLN A 43 -10.53 -10.55 -25.51
C GLN A 43 -9.81 -11.87 -25.25
N TYR A 44 -10.30 -13.00 -25.80
CA TYR A 44 -9.62 -14.29 -25.67
C TYR A 44 -8.21 -14.28 -26.27
N TYR A 45 -8.07 -13.75 -27.50
CA TYR A 45 -6.78 -13.64 -28.17
C TYR A 45 -5.80 -12.75 -27.38
N LEU A 46 -6.26 -11.60 -26.89
CA LEU A 46 -5.44 -10.67 -26.12
C LEU A 46 -5.05 -11.25 -24.75
N CYS A 47 -5.97 -11.89 -24.04
CA CYS A 47 -5.68 -12.56 -22.77
C CYS A 47 -4.64 -13.69 -22.97
N LYS A 48 -4.72 -14.45 -24.07
CA LYS A 48 -3.72 -15.46 -24.40
C LYS A 48 -2.32 -14.89 -24.59
N LYS A 49 -2.19 -13.64 -25.07
CA LYS A 49 -0.88 -12.98 -25.11
C LYS A 49 -0.36 -12.57 -23.74
N LEU A 50 -1.24 -12.12 -22.85
CA LEU A 50 -0.89 -11.75 -21.48
C LEU A 50 -0.40 -12.95 -20.66
N GLU A 51 -0.77 -14.19 -21.01
CA GLU A 51 -0.24 -15.40 -20.34
C GLU A 51 1.30 -15.50 -20.38
N TYR A 52 1.93 -14.91 -21.39
CA TYR A 52 3.39 -14.98 -21.61
C TYR A 52 4.13 -13.70 -21.20
N LYS A 53 3.43 -12.64 -20.80
CA LYS A 53 4.04 -11.38 -20.34
C LYS A 53 4.43 -11.47 -18.87
N LYS A 54 5.57 -10.88 -18.49
CA LYS A 54 6.11 -10.95 -17.11
C LYS A 54 5.57 -9.87 -16.18
N ASP A 55 5.04 -8.79 -16.75
CA ASP A 55 4.65 -7.53 -16.13
C ASP A 55 3.13 -7.39 -15.95
N VAL A 56 2.36 -8.48 -16.09
CA VAL A 56 0.89 -8.50 -15.94
C VAL A 56 0.43 -7.97 -14.57
N LEU A 57 1.25 -8.14 -13.53
CA LEU A 57 0.93 -7.65 -12.19
C LEU A 57 0.84 -6.12 -12.12
N VAL A 58 1.60 -5.42 -12.97
CA VAL A 58 1.61 -3.94 -13.00
C VAL A 58 0.24 -3.42 -13.41
N VAL A 59 -0.36 -4.05 -14.43
CA VAL A 59 -1.66 -3.68 -15.01
C VAL A 59 -2.86 -4.41 -14.37
N LEU A 60 -2.64 -5.08 -13.23
CA LEU A 60 -3.67 -5.86 -12.56
C LEU A 60 -4.87 -5.00 -12.11
N PRO A 61 -4.70 -3.77 -11.58
CA PRO A 61 -5.82 -2.89 -11.26
C PRO A 61 -6.77 -2.65 -12.44
N GLU A 62 -6.21 -2.35 -13.60
CA GLU A 62 -6.94 -2.09 -14.84
C GLU A 62 -7.63 -3.36 -15.35
N LEU A 63 -6.94 -4.51 -15.30
CA LEU A 63 -7.54 -5.79 -15.70
C LEU A 63 -8.74 -6.18 -14.82
N VAL A 64 -8.66 -5.98 -13.49
CA VAL A 64 -9.79 -6.24 -12.58
C VAL A 64 -10.93 -5.27 -12.86
N HIS A 65 -10.62 -4.02 -13.20
CA HIS A 65 -11.64 -3.03 -13.54
C HIS A 65 -12.37 -3.39 -14.84
N ILE A 66 -11.62 -3.72 -15.90
CA ILE A 66 -12.17 -4.19 -17.19
C ILE A 66 -13.01 -5.46 -16.98
N PHE A 67 -12.53 -6.39 -16.15
CA PHE A 67 -13.24 -7.64 -15.84
C PHE A 67 -14.67 -7.43 -15.33
N PHE A 68 -14.90 -6.39 -14.51
CA PHE A 68 -16.21 -6.09 -13.94
C PHE A 68 -17.04 -5.11 -14.78
N PHE A 69 -16.42 -4.12 -15.40
CA PHE A 69 -17.17 -2.97 -15.89
C PHE A 69 -17.12 -2.76 -17.40
N HIS A 70 -16.24 -3.46 -18.12
CA HIS A 70 -16.03 -3.24 -19.55
C HIS A 70 -16.23 -4.53 -20.36
N THR A 71 -17.46 -5.06 -20.35
CA THR A 71 -17.81 -6.37 -20.91
C THR A 71 -19.21 -6.40 -21.49
N GLU A 72 -19.44 -7.25 -22.50
CA GLU A 72 -20.80 -7.52 -23.05
C GLU A 72 -21.63 -8.37 -22.07
N ASP A 73 -20.98 -9.23 -21.32
CA ASP A 73 -21.57 -10.10 -20.28
C ASP A 73 -21.47 -9.49 -18.88
N ILE A 74 -21.95 -10.21 -17.84
CA ILE A 74 -21.85 -9.81 -16.43
C ILE A 74 -20.39 -9.57 -16.00
N VAL A 75 -19.46 -10.39 -16.52
CA VAL A 75 -18.00 -10.29 -16.33
C VAL A 75 -17.25 -10.85 -17.54
N SER A 76 -15.95 -10.55 -17.67
CA SER A 76 -15.11 -11.06 -18.78
C SER A 76 -14.59 -12.47 -18.48
N LEU A 77 -15.16 -13.48 -19.14
CA LEU A 77 -14.67 -14.86 -19.05
C LEU A 77 -13.20 -15.04 -19.52
N PRO A 78 -12.73 -14.37 -20.59
CA PRO A 78 -11.31 -14.39 -20.94
C PRO A 78 -10.39 -13.91 -19.83
N ILE A 79 -10.73 -12.79 -19.16
CA ILE A 79 -9.93 -12.23 -18.07
C ILE A 79 -10.02 -13.12 -16.82
N TYR A 80 -11.19 -13.70 -16.54
CA TYR A 80 -11.36 -14.72 -15.49
C TYR A 80 -10.37 -15.88 -15.65
N ASN A 81 -10.27 -16.43 -16.86
CA ASN A 81 -9.33 -17.51 -17.16
C ASN A 81 -7.87 -17.08 -17.02
N LEU A 82 -7.54 -15.85 -17.43
CA LEU A 82 -6.22 -15.25 -17.26
C LEU A 82 -5.84 -15.14 -15.77
N PHE A 83 -6.78 -14.71 -14.92
CA PHE A 83 -6.61 -14.62 -13.48
C PHE A 83 -6.31 -15.97 -12.84
N LEU A 84 -7.06 -17.01 -13.19
CA LEU A 84 -6.79 -18.37 -12.70
C LEU A 84 -5.45 -18.91 -13.20
N PHE A 85 -5.10 -18.64 -14.46
CA PHE A 85 -3.82 -19.06 -15.04
C PHE A 85 -2.63 -18.50 -14.26
N HIS A 86 -2.61 -17.19 -13.99
CA HIS A 86 -1.53 -16.55 -13.24
C HIS A 86 -1.57 -16.90 -11.75
N SER A 87 -2.76 -17.05 -11.17
CA SER A 87 -2.92 -17.48 -9.76
C SER A 87 -2.43 -18.90 -9.50
N LYS A 88 -2.45 -19.79 -10.51
CA LYS A 88 -1.85 -21.13 -10.42
C LYS A 88 -0.32 -21.08 -10.41
N LYS A 89 0.29 -20.09 -11.07
CA LYS A 89 1.75 -19.96 -11.22
C LYS A 89 2.40 -19.13 -10.12
N SER A 90 1.78 -18.02 -9.72
CA SER A 90 2.40 -17.02 -8.85
C SER A 90 1.58 -16.76 -7.59
N ARG A 91 2.16 -17.03 -6.41
CA ARG A 91 1.53 -16.73 -5.12
C ARG A 91 1.45 -15.21 -4.88
N LYS A 92 2.43 -14.46 -5.39
CA LYS A 92 2.40 -12.99 -5.46
C LYS A 92 1.17 -12.51 -6.21
N PHE A 93 0.90 -13.06 -7.38
CA PHE A 93 -0.27 -12.71 -8.19
C PHE A 93 -1.58 -13.05 -7.46
N CYS A 94 -1.67 -14.28 -6.94
CA CYS A 94 -2.80 -14.77 -6.15
C CYS A 94 -3.17 -13.81 -5.00
N LEU A 95 -2.19 -13.38 -4.20
CA LEU A 95 -2.40 -12.42 -3.10
C LEU A 95 -2.84 -11.05 -3.58
N SER A 96 -2.15 -10.47 -4.57
CA SER A 96 -2.51 -9.17 -5.13
C SER A 96 -3.93 -9.18 -5.70
N LEU A 97 -4.31 -10.23 -6.42
CA LEU A 97 -5.65 -10.38 -6.96
C LEU A 97 -6.68 -10.56 -5.83
N TYR A 98 -6.40 -11.37 -4.82
CA TYR A 98 -7.30 -11.57 -3.67
C TYR A 98 -7.67 -10.24 -3.00
N PHE A 99 -6.66 -9.44 -2.62
CA PHE A 99 -6.93 -8.18 -1.91
C PHE A 99 -7.53 -7.12 -2.83
N LEU A 100 -7.12 -7.08 -4.09
CA LEU A 100 -7.73 -6.18 -5.06
C LEU A 100 -9.21 -6.51 -5.25
N LEU A 101 -9.58 -7.77 -5.49
CA LEU A 101 -10.99 -8.20 -5.56
C LEU A 101 -11.75 -7.87 -4.27
N LYS A 102 -11.13 -8.07 -3.11
CA LYS A 102 -11.70 -7.68 -1.80
C LYS A 102 -12.02 -6.19 -1.72
N THR A 103 -11.23 -5.31 -2.34
CA THR A 103 -11.50 -3.86 -2.38
C THR A 103 -12.73 -3.49 -3.23
N TYR A 104 -13.10 -4.34 -4.21
CA TYR A 104 -14.29 -4.14 -5.03
C TYR A 104 -15.57 -4.70 -4.37
N LEU A 105 -15.45 -5.64 -3.42
CA LEU A 105 -16.59 -6.17 -2.69
C LEU A 105 -17.39 -5.05 -2.01
N GLY A 106 -18.71 -5.08 -2.18
CA GLY A 106 -19.62 -4.05 -1.66
C GLY A 106 -19.75 -2.81 -2.56
N THR A 107 -18.95 -2.69 -3.64
CA THR A 107 -19.15 -1.66 -4.68
C THR A 107 -19.82 -2.19 -5.94
N LEU A 108 -19.73 -3.50 -6.20
CA LEU A 108 -20.27 -4.18 -7.38
C LEU A 108 -21.79 -4.38 -7.30
N GLU A 109 -22.41 -4.69 -8.45
CA GLU A 109 -23.80 -5.14 -8.54
C GLU A 109 -23.98 -6.55 -7.93
N THR A 110 -25.22 -6.96 -7.64
CA THR A 110 -25.51 -8.21 -6.91
C THR A 110 -24.91 -9.46 -7.56
N GLU A 111 -25.06 -9.63 -8.88
CA GLU A 111 -24.52 -10.80 -9.59
C GLU A 111 -22.99 -10.75 -9.72
N GLN A 112 -22.43 -9.57 -9.95
CA GLN A 112 -20.98 -9.35 -9.99
C GLN A 112 -20.31 -9.63 -8.65
N ASN A 113 -20.94 -9.25 -7.53
CA ASN A 113 -20.45 -9.60 -6.19
C ASN A 113 -20.39 -11.12 -5.99
N LYS A 114 -21.40 -11.88 -6.44
CA LYS A 114 -21.39 -13.34 -6.32
C LYS A 114 -20.24 -13.96 -7.12
N LEU A 115 -20.00 -13.50 -8.34
CA LEU A 115 -18.88 -13.93 -9.18
C LEU A 115 -17.52 -13.54 -8.61
N CYS A 116 -17.42 -12.36 -7.99
CA CYS A 116 -16.22 -11.94 -7.26
C CYS A 116 -15.92 -12.88 -6.09
N ILE A 117 -16.93 -13.23 -5.28
CA ILE A 117 -16.80 -14.18 -4.16
C ILE A 117 -16.39 -15.57 -4.66
N LEU A 118 -16.98 -16.04 -5.76
CA LEU A 118 -16.63 -17.29 -6.43
C LEU A 118 -15.14 -17.31 -6.83
N LEU A 119 -14.69 -16.28 -7.55
CA LEU A 119 -13.30 -16.15 -7.98
C LEU A 119 -12.34 -16.11 -6.79
N ILE A 120 -12.68 -15.37 -5.72
CA ILE A 120 -11.90 -15.33 -4.47
C ILE A 120 -11.77 -16.74 -3.88
N GLY A 121 -12.84 -17.53 -3.87
CA GLY A 121 -12.83 -18.92 -3.41
C GLY A 121 -11.90 -19.81 -4.26
N GLU A 122 -11.98 -19.71 -5.58
CA GLU A 122 -11.12 -20.48 -6.49
C GLU A 122 -9.64 -20.09 -6.38
N ILE A 123 -9.34 -18.81 -6.17
CA ILE A 123 -7.98 -18.32 -5.93
C ILE A 123 -7.40 -18.92 -4.65
N TYR A 124 -8.20 -18.95 -3.58
CA TYR A 124 -7.82 -19.56 -2.31
C TYR A 124 -7.56 -21.06 -2.47
N GLU A 125 -8.42 -21.77 -3.20
CA GLU A 125 -8.25 -23.20 -3.49
C GLU A 125 -7.03 -23.49 -4.39
N CYS A 126 -6.78 -22.62 -5.39
CA CYS A 126 -5.58 -22.72 -6.21
C CYS A 126 -4.28 -22.61 -5.39
N ASP A 127 -4.31 -21.83 -4.32
CA ASP A 127 -3.16 -21.67 -3.43
C ASP A 127 -2.98 -22.86 -2.47
N SER A 128 -4.09 -23.35 -1.88
CA SER A 128 -4.05 -24.46 -0.93
C SER A 128 -3.56 -25.76 -1.58
N LEU A 129 -3.98 -26.03 -2.82
CA LEU A 129 -3.58 -27.22 -3.59
C LEU A 129 -2.19 -27.09 -4.24
N ARG A 130 -1.50 -25.96 -4.09
CA ARG A 130 -0.22 -25.71 -4.78
C ARG A 130 0.88 -26.67 -4.31
N GLU A 131 1.00 -26.91 -3.01
CA GLU A 131 2.01 -27.83 -2.47
C GLU A 131 1.75 -29.29 -2.89
N GLU A 132 0.48 -29.68 -3.01
CA GLU A 132 0.10 -31.01 -3.51
C GLU A 132 0.45 -31.18 -5.00
N ARG A 133 0.27 -30.14 -5.82
CA ARG A 133 0.68 -30.14 -7.23
C ARG A 133 2.19 -30.14 -7.43
N GLU A 134 2.95 -29.49 -6.56
CA GLU A 134 4.41 -29.54 -6.61
C GLU A 134 4.97 -30.93 -6.24
N LYS A 135 4.30 -31.62 -5.31
CA LYS A 135 4.67 -33.00 -4.91
C LYS A 135 4.21 -34.05 -5.91
N CYS A 136 2.98 -33.92 -6.42
CA CYS A 136 2.41 -34.82 -7.41
C CYS A 136 2.70 -34.28 -8.81
N LYS A 137 3.70 -34.84 -9.51
CA LYS A 137 3.99 -34.55 -10.94
C LYS A 137 2.84 -34.91 -11.92
N ARG A 138 1.58 -35.00 -11.47
CA ARG A 138 0.38 -35.28 -12.27
C ARG A 138 -0.50 -34.03 -12.39
N LYS A 139 -1.01 -33.77 -13.59
CA LYS A 139 -2.09 -32.82 -13.84
C LYS A 139 -3.35 -33.30 -13.09
N LEU A 140 -3.57 -32.82 -11.87
CA LEU A 140 -4.87 -32.93 -11.22
C LEU A 140 -5.89 -32.17 -12.09
N ILE A 141 -6.82 -32.91 -12.70
CA ILE A 141 -7.96 -32.34 -13.42
C ILE A 141 -8.87 -31.71 -12.38
N PHE A 142 -9.02 -30.40 -12.48
CA PHE A 142 -9.71 -29.54 -11.53
C PHE A 142 -11.22 -29.60 -11.79
N ASN A 143 -12.04 -29.77 -10.74
CA ASN A 143 -13.50 -29.68 -10.84
C ASN A 143 -14.01 -28.61 -9.83
N PRO A 144 -14.07 -27.32 -10.23
CA PRO A 144 -14.20 -26.18 -9.31
C PRO A 144 -15.49 -26.12 -8.47
N ILE A 145 -16.53 -26.86 -8.88
CA ILE A 145 -17.92 -26.62 -8.44
C ILE A 145 -18.28 -27.44 -7.18
N SER A 146 -17.56 -28.52 -6.88
CA SER A 146 -17.95 -29.47 -5.83
C SER A 146 -17.69 -28.97 -4.40
N SER A 147 -16.68 -28.10 -4.22
CA SER A 147 -16.33 -27.51 -2.92
C SER A 147 -17.28 -26.35 -2.56
N PHE A 148 -17.69 -25.56 -3.56
CA PHE A 148 -18.59 -24.40 -3.41
C PHE A 148 -20.04 -24.79 -3.09
N LEU A 149 -20.56 -25.88 -3.68
CA LEU A 149 -21.92 -26.38 -3.42
C LEU A 149 -22.14 -26.87 -1.97
N LYS A 150 -21.07 -27.17 -1.23
CA LYS A 150 -21.14 -27.50 0.20
C LYS A 150 -21.24 -26.27 1.11
N TYR A 151 -20.94 -25.07 0.61
CA TYR A 151 -20.85 -23.84 1.42
C TYR A 151 -22.07 -22.92 1.27
N LEU A 152 -22.82 -23.01 0.16
CA LEU A 152 -24.03 -22.22 -0.07
C LEU A 152 -25.30 -22.89 0.48
N ASP A 153 -25.60 -22.63 1.76
CA ASP A 153 -26.92 -22.90 2.35
C ASP A 153 -27.80 -21.62 2.36
N CYS A 154 -28.03 -21.02 1.19
CA CYS A 154 -28.80 -19.77 1.05
C CYS A 154 -29.84 -19.83 -0.07
N LYS A 155 -31.03 -20.35 0.27
CA LYS A 155 -32.41 -19.96 -0.11
C LYS A 155 -32.82 -19.56 -1.55
N ASN A 156 -31.96 -19.47 -2.57
CA ASN A 156 -32.37 -19.00 -3.89
C ASN A 156 -32.27 -20.10 -4.97
N ILE A 157 -33.41 -20.74 -5.25
CA ILE A 157 -33.58 -21.86 -6.19
C ILE A 157 -33.23 -21.45 -7.64
N LEU A 158 -33.43 -20.18 -8.01
CA LEU A 158 -33.05 -19.67 -9.34
C LEU A 158 -31.54 -19.67 -9.59
N PHE A 159 -30.74 -19.40 -8.55
CA PHE A 159 -29.27 -19.35 -8.66
C PHE A 159 -28.66 -20.74 -8.82
N LYS A 160 -29.33 -21.76 -8.27
CA LYS A 160 -29.05 -23.17 -8.57
C LYS A 160 -29.27 -23.45 -10.05
N ASN A 161 -30.43 -23.11 -10.62
CA ASN A 161 -30.77 -23.46 -12.00
C ASN A 161 -29.89 -22.79 -13.08
N LEU A 162 -29.46 -21.54 -12.88
CA LEU A 162 -28.58 -20.83 -13.84
C LEU A 162 -27.17 -21.42 -13.89
N ILE A 163 -26.60 -21.79 -12.73
CA ILE A 163 -25.30 -22.46 -12.65
C ILE A 163 -25.41 -23.94 -13.09
N TYR A 164 -26.53 -24.59 -12.77
CA TYR A 164 -26.80 -26.00 -13.08
C TYR A 164 -27.00 -26.25 -14.58
N ASN A 165 -27.70 -25.37 -15.29
CA ASN A 165 -27.90 -25.48 -16.75
C ASN A 165 -26.63 -25.17 -17.55
N HIS A 166 -25.72 -24.36 -17.00
CA HIS A 166 -24.49 -24.01 -17.69
C HIS A 166 -23.36 -25.03 -17.50
N LEU A 167 -23.46 -25.92 -16.50
CA LEU A 167 -22.33 -26.75 -16.06
C LEU A 167 -22.53 -28.27 -16.12
N ASN A 168 -23.74 -28.82 -16.26
CA ASN A 168 -23.92 -30.29 -16.28
C ASN A 168 -24.68 -30.81 -17.50
N GLY A 169 -23.90 -31.20 -18.50
CA GLY A 169 -24.22 -32.33 -19.37
C GLY A 169 -23.95 -33.70 -18.73
N TYR A 170 -23.60 -33.81 -17.44
CA TYR A 170 -23.41 -35.12 -16.78
C TYR A 170 -23.86 -35.12 -15.31
N ASN A 171 -24.78 -36.04 -15.01
CA ASN A 171 -25.35 -36.33 -13.69
C ASN A 171 -24.32 -36.97 -12.74
N TYR A 172 -24.41 -36.71 -11.42
CA TYR A 172 -24.33 -37.75 -10.37
C TYR A 172 -24.66 -37.18 -8.97
N LEU A 173 -25.73 -37.72 -8.39
CA LEU A 173 -25.99 -38.07 -6.97
C LEU A 173 -26.22 -37.01 -5.88
N SER A 174 -27.31 -37.30 -5.16
CA SER A 174 -27.89 -36.69 -3.96
C SER A 174 -27.20 -37.15 -2.68
N PHE A 175 -27.08 -36.31 -1.62
CA PHE A 175 -27.05 -36.76 -0.21
C PHE A 175 -27.36 -35.66 0.81
N LYS A 176 -27.82 -36.10 2.00
CA LYS A 176 -28.55 -35.41 3.09
C LYS A 176 -27.77 -34.28 3.81
N THR A 177 -28.53 -33.28 4.26
CA THR A 177 -28.13 -32.05 4.98
C THR A 177 -27.80 -32.26 6.46
N ILE A 178 -26.77 -31.55 6.97
CA ILE A 178 -26.47 -31.37 8.40
C ILE A 178 -26.46 -29.86 8.69
N LYS A 179 -27.24 -29.41 9.68
CA LYS A 179 -27.33 -28.00 10.13
C LYS A 179 -26.06 -27.58 10.89
N ILE A 180 -25.55 -26.37 10.62
CA ILE A 180 -24.49 -25.70 11.40
C ILE A 180 -25.07 -24.44 12.07
N PRO A 181 -24.76 -24.16 13.35
CA PRO A 181 -25.37 -23.04 14.09
C PRO A 181 -24.73 -21.68 13.77
N LYS A 182 -25.55 -20.63 13.80
CA LYS A 182 -25.14 -19.22 13.72
C LYS A 182 -24.25 -18.85 14.90
N VAL A 183 -23.10 -18.22 14.63
CA VAL A 183 -22.28 -17.57 15.67
C VAL A 183 -22.27 -16.07 15.39
N GLU A 184 -22.90 -15.31 16.29
CA GLU A 184 -22.82 -13.85 16.35
C GLU A 184 -21.43 -13.42 16.81
N LEU A 185 -20.81 -12.49 16.08
CA LEU A 185 -19.57 -11.82 16.47
C LEU A 185 -19.91 -10.70 17.47
N ILE A 186 -19.65 -10.95 18.76
CA ILE A 186 -19.77 -9.93 19.80
C ILE A 186 -18.36 -9.65 20.34
N PHE A 187 -17.83 -8.46 20.04
CA PHE A 187 -16.66 -7.89 20.70
C PHE A 187 -17.01 -7.51 22.15
N PRO A 188 -16.08 -7.57 23.12
CA PRO A 188 -16.36 -6.97 24.42
C PRO A 188 -16.49 -5.45 24.23
N ASN A 189 -17.59 -4.87 24.69
CA ASN A 189 -17.78 -3.43 24.69
C ASN A 189 -16.79 -2.77 25.68
N LEU A 190 -16.55 -1.46 25.54
CA LEU A 190 -15.66 -0.67 26.41
C LEU A 190 -15.95 -0.85 27.92
N LYS A 191 -17.21 -1.19 28.26
CA LYS A 191 -17.61 -1.54 29.63
C LYS A 191 -16.91 -2.79 30.16
N GLY A 192 -16.52 -3.77 29.34
CA GLY A 192 -15.82 -4.97 29.77
C GLY A 192 -14.40 -4.73 30.33
N ILE A 193 -13.70 -3.71 29.83
CA ILE A 193 -12.40 -3.29 30.38
C ILE A 193 -12.60 -2.57 31.73
N LEU A 194 -13.63 -1.74 31.82
CA LEU A 194 -14.05 -1.07 33.05
C LEU A 194 -14.59 -2.04 34.10
N PHE A 195 -15.28 -3.10 33.67
CA PHE A 195 -15.81 -4.17 34.53
C PHE A 195 -14.69 -5.02 35.13
N TYR A 196 -13.61 -5.24 34.37
CA TYR A 196 -12.37 -5.83 34.87
C TYR A 196 -11.74 -4.97 35.97
N PHE A 197 -11.74 -3.64 35.79
CA PHE A 197 -11.25 -2.69 36.78
C PHE A 197 -12.10 -2.67 38.07
N VAL A 198 -13.43 -2.73 37.94
CA VAL A 198 -14.38 -2.77 39.08
C VAL A 198 -14.29 -4.10 39.84
N LYS A 199 -14.11 -5.22 39.15
CA LYS A 199 -13.91 -6.54 39.78
C LYS A 199 -12.59 -6.65 40.54
N SER A 200 -11.51 -6.06 40.01
CA SER A 200 -10.18 -6.09 40.68
C SER A 200 -10.14 -5.33 42.01
N ILE A 201 -11.15 -4.51 42.30
CA ILE A 201 -11.29 -3.77 43.56
C ILE A 201 -12.52 -4.18 44.39
N SER A 202 -13.44 -4.99 43.85
CA SER A 202 -14.70 -5.34 44.53
C SER A 202 -14.51 -6.25 45.74
N TRP A 203 -13.50 -7.14 45.71
CA TRP A 203 -13.17 -8.01 46.86
C TRP A 203 -12.71 -7.19 48.07
N ILE A 204 -12.12 -6.02 47.83
CA ILE A 204 -11.65 -5.10 48.88
C ILE A 204 -12.83 -4.37 49.54
N ILE A 205 -13.99 -4.29 48.85
CA ILE A 205 -15.16 -3.51 49.26
C ILE A 205 -16.26 -4.42 49.85
N SER A 206 -16.54 -5.57 49.23
CA SER A 206 -17.51 -6.56 49.73
C SER A 206 -17.39 -7.91 49.00
N ASP A 207 -17.42 -9.00 49.77
CA ASP A 207 -17.45 -10.36 49.22
C ASP A 207 -18.75 -10.67 48.44
N SER A 208 -19.86 -10.00 48.74
CA SER A 208 -21.12 -10.19 48.00
C SER A 208 -21.06 -9.55 46.61
N LEU A 209 -20.43 -8.38 46.47
CA LEU A 209 -20.23 -7.69 45.20
C LEU A 209 -19.25 -8.47 44.30
N PHE A 210 -18.18 -9.00 44.88
CA PHE A 210 -17.21 -9.84 44.18
C PHE A 210 -17.83 -11.13 43.62
N ASN A 211 -18.70 -11.80 44.39
CA ASN A 211 -19.37 -13.01 43.93
C ASN A 211 -20.41 -12.73 42.82
N CYS A 212 -21.17 -11.62 42.89
CA CYS A 212 -22.07 -11.21 41.79
C CYS A 212 -21.33 -10.92 40.46
N LEU A 213 -20.10 -10.41 40.50
CA LEU A 213 -19.30 -10.10 39.30
C LEU A 213 -18.61 -11.36 38.71
N LYS A 214 -18.42 -12.41 39.52
CA LYS A 214 -17.82 -13.69 39.11
C LYS A 214 -18.72 -14.47 38.15
N ASP A 215 -20.04 -14.37 38.31
CA ASP A 215 -21.01 -14.98 37.40
C ASP A 215 -21.09 -14.28 36.04
N TYR A 216 -20.77 -12.98 35.98
CA TYR A 216 -20.67 -12.21 34.73
C TYR A 216 -19.45 -12.56 33.88
N GLU A 217 -18.38 -13.09 34.48
CA GLU A 217 -17.11 -13.38 33.80
C GLU A 217 -17.16 -14.65 32.92
N LYS A 218 -18.04 -15.60 33.27
CA LYS A 218 -18.37 -16.77 32.43
C LYS A 218 -18.91 -16.39 31.04
N ILE A 219 -19.36 -15.14 30.88
CA ILE A 219 -19.85 -14.60 29.61
C ILE A 219 -18.68 -14.19 28.67
N PHE A 220 -17.50 -13.86 29.21
CA PHE A 220 -16.38 -13.26 28.45
C PHE A 220 -15.10 -14.12 28.33
N SER A 221 -15.05 -15.29 28.95
CA SER A 221 -13.93 -16.24 28.90
C SER A 221 -13.82 -17.02 27.57
N ASN A 222 -13.96 -16.36 26.42
CA ASN A 222 -13.78 -17.00 25.11
C ASN A 222 -12.36 -16.76 24.54
N LYS A 223 -11.42 -17.60 24.99
CA LYS A 223 -10.18 -18.09 24.33
C LYS A 223 -9.51 -17.17 23.29
N ARG A 224 -8.71 -16.17 23.73
CA ARG A 224 -7.79 -15.41 22.85
C ARG A 224 -6.41 -16.03 22.68
N PHE A 225 -5.90 -16.72 23.69
CA PHE A 225 -4.74 -17.58 23.57
C PHE A 225 -5.19 -19.01 23.33
N ARG A 226 -4.59 -19.66 22.33
CA ARG A 226 -4.83 -21.07 22.04
C ARG A 226 -3.54 -21.85 22.17
N PHE A 227 -3.60 -22.95 22.89
CA PHE A 227 -2.54 -23.93 22.95
C PHE A 227 -2.81 -24.99 21.89
N LYS A 228 -1.76 -25.35 21.15
CA LYS A 228 -1.79 -26.51 20.26
C LYS A 228 -0.76 -27.50 20.77
N GLU A 229 -1.23 -28.66 21.20
CA GLU A 229 -0.36 -29.77 21.56
C GLU A 229 0.13 -30.46 20.28
N ARG A 230 1.45 -30.49 20.10
CA ARG A 230 2.11 -31.37 19.12
C ARG A 230 3.12 -32.20 19.90
N GLY A 231 2.70 -33.36 20.39
CA GLY A 231 3.53 -34.20 21.27
C GLY A 231 3.83 -33.52 22.62
N ARG A 232 5.04 -33.74 23.17
CA ARG A 232 5.46 -33.26 24.51
C ARG A 232 5.69 -31.73 24.65
N LYS A 233 5.50 -30.91 23.61
CA LYS A 233 5.69 -29.44 23.67
C LYS A 233 4.38 -28.71 23.36
N SER A 234 3.93 -27.86 24.30
CA SER A 234 2.82 -26.92 24.10
C SER A 234 3.35 -25.60 23.53
N ARG A 235 2.72 -25.08 22.46
CA ARG A 235 3.11 -23.79 21.84
C ARG A 235 1.96 -22.80 21.95
N LEU A 236 2.26 -21.60 22.45
CA LEU A 236 1.33 -20.48 22.64
C LEU A 236 1.21 -19.69 21.34
N PHE A 237 -0.02 -19.35 20.94
CA PHE A 237 -0.28 -18.48 19.79
C PHE A 237 -1.31 -17.41 20.12
N TYR A 238 -1.20 -16.27 19.43
CA TYR A 238 -2.15 -15.17 19.51
C TYR A 238 -3.06 -15.17 18.28
N GLY A 239 -4.38 -15.22 18.46
CA GLY A 239 -5.31 -15.22 17.31
C GLY A 239 -5.14 -16.44 16.39
N LYS A 240 -5.07 -16.23 15.06
CA LYS A 240 -4.84 -17.30 14.07
C LYS A 240 -3.33 -17.50 13.87
N SER A 241 -2.85 -18.73 14.05
CA SER A 241 -1.43 -19.07 13.85
C SER A 241 -0.97 -18.86 12.40
N PHE A 242 0.23 -18.32 12.20
CA PHE A 242 0.86 -18.15 10.86
C PHE A 242 1.66 -19.39 10.39
N GLU A 243 1.42 -20.56 10.99
CA GLU A 243 2.19 -21.79 10.74
C GLU A 243 1.97 -22.37 9.34
N LYS A 244 0.86 -22.06 8.69
CA LYS A 244 0.52 -22.63 7.39
C LYS A 244 1.30 -21.92 6.28
N LYS A 245 1.74 -22.67 5.27
CA LYS A 245 2.41 -22.14 4.07
C LYS A 245 1.43 -21.69 2.97
N ASP A 246 0.15 -21.62 3.31
CA ASP A 246 -0.94 -21.23 2.42
C ASP A 246 -1.23 -19.72 2.49
N LEU A 247 -2.11 -19.27 1.60
CA LEU A 247 -2.63 -17.90 1.52
C LEU A 247 -3.16 -17.38 2.87
N THR A 248 -3.69 -18.27 3.71
CA THR A 248 -4.35 -17.93 4.97
C THR A 248 -3.43 -17.25 5.95
N SER A 249 -2.16 -17.63 6.02
CA SER A 249 -1.18 -17.00 6.91
C SER A 249 -0.90 -15.55 6.50
N ASN A 250 -0.78 -15.28 5.18
CA ASN A 250 -0.62 -13.92 4.67
C ASN A 250 -1.86 -13.06 4.94
N ILE A 251 -3.05 -13.62 4.67
CA ILE A 251 -4.32 -12.92 4.92
C ILE A 251 -4.44 -12.59 6.42
N SER A 252 -4.20 -13.57 7.30
CA SER A 252 -4.31 -13.38 8.74
C SER A 252 -3.29 -12.36 9.26
N PHE A 253 -2.06 -12.38 8.77
CA PHE A 253 -1.04 -11.40 9.16
C PHE A 253 -1.42 -9.99 8.70
N PHE A 254 -1.90 -9.81 7.47
CA PHE A 254 -2.28 -8.50 6.96
C PHE A 254 -3.52 -7.94 7.65
N GLU A 255 -4.54 -8.77 7.85
CA GLU A 255 -5.74 -8.38 8.60
C GLU A 255 -5.41 -7.97 10.03
N GLU A 256 -4.51 -8.70 10.71
CA GLU A 256 -4.09 -8.33 12.07
C GLU A 256 -3.42 -6.95 12.11
N LEU A 257 -2.51 -6.66 11.17
CA LEU A 257 -1.88 -5.34 11.09
C LEU A 257 -2.91 -4.21 10.86
N ILE A 258 -3.91 -4.43 10.00
CA ILE A 258 -4.98 -3.45 9.78
C ILE A 258 -5.83 -3.25 11.04
N GLU A 259 -6.16 -4.33 11.75
CA GLU A 259 -6.97 -4.27 12.96
C GLU A 259 -6.26 -3.56 14.12
N ILE A 260 -4.92 -3.63 14.21
CA ILE A 260 -4.14 -2.84 15.18
C ILE A 260 -4.48 -1.35 15.07
N SER A 261 -4.44 -0.76 13.86
CA SER A 261 -4.76 0.66 13.69
C SER A 261 -6.17 1.00 14.20
N LYS A 262 -7.17 0.14 13.92
CA LYS A 262 -8.55 0.36 14.38
C LYS A 262 -8.64 0.36 15.90
N ARG A 263 -7.92 -0.53 16.58
CA ARG A 263 -7.86 -0.58 18.05
C ARG A 263 -7.14 0.63 18.65
N LEU A 264 -6.05 1.08 18.03
CA LEU A 264 -5.30 2.25 18.49
C LEU A 264 -6.09 3.56 18.43
N LYS A 265 -7.06 3.69 17.50
CA LYS A 265 -7.92 4.89 17.42
C LYS A 265 -8.70 5.16 18.71
N TYR A 266 -9.12 4.12 19.42
CA TYR A 266 -9.84 4.24 20.69
C TYR A 266 -8.96 4.70 21.86
N LEU A 267 -7.64 4.66 21.70
CA LEU A 267 -6.70 5.15 22.70
C LEU A 267 -6.47 6.66 22.53
N HIS A 268 -6.29 7.35 23.66
CA HIS A 268 -5.83 8.73 23.68
C HIS A 268 -4.48 8.87 22.94
N LYS A 269 -4.27 9.96 22.19
CA LYS A 269 -3.11 10.18 21.30
C LYS A 269 -1.76 9.80 21.96
N ASN A 270 -1.56 10.24 23.20
CA ASN A 270 -0.32 9.99 23.96
C ASN A 270 -0.08 8.51 24.34
N MET A 271 -1.13 7.69 24.39
CA MET A 271 -1.07 6.27 24.74
C MET A 271 -0.91 5.37 23.52
N ARG A 272 -1.18 5.89 22.31
CA ARG A 272 -1.23 5.08 21.09
C ARG A 272 0.12 4.40 20.80
N GLN A 273 1.24 5.09 21.00
CA GLN A 273 2.58 4.52 20.76
C GLN A 273 2.84 3.30 21.65
N LYS A 274 2.49 3.38 22.94
CA LYS A 274 2.65 2.24 23.85
C LYS A 274 1.69 1.10 23.52
N GLY A 275 0.46 1.44 23.11
CA GLY A 275 -0.50 0.46 22.58
C GLY A 275 0.06 -0.29 21.37
N LEU A 276 0.71 0.42 20.44
CA LEU A 276 1.34 -0.19 19.26
C LEU A 276 2.44 -1.18 19.65
N GLU A 277 3.31 -0.81 20.60
CA GLU A 277 4.37 -1.70 21.09
C GLU A 277 3.82 -3.00 21.69
N ILE A 278 2.72 -2.91 22.46
CA ILE A 278 2.06 -4.09 23.05
C ILE A 278 1.48 -4.98 21.95
N GLU A 279 0.72 -4.40 21.02
CA GLU A 279 0.07 -5.12 19.92
C GLU A 279 1.08 -5.81 19.00
N ILE A 280 2.17 -5.12 18.63
CA ILE A 280 3.26 -5.72 17.86
C ILE A 280 3.94 -6.85 18.65
N GLY A 281 4.11 -6.68 19.97
CA GLY A 281 4.62 -7.73 20.85
C GLY A 281 3.78 -9.00 20.79
N LEU A 282 2.45 -8.86 20.70
CA LEU A 282 1.52 -9.99 20.54
C LEU A 282 1.66 -10.66 19.16
N VAL A 283 1.78 -9.88 18.09
CA VAL A 283 1.99 -10.41 16.73
C VAL A 283 3.29 -11.22 16.62
N ASN A 284 4.35 -10.78 17.30
CA ASN A 284 5.65 -11.45 17.29
C ASN A 284 5.61 -12.88 17.84
N TYR A 285 4.64 -13.27 18.69
CA TYR A 285 4.49 -14.66 19.15
C TYR A 285 4.16 -15.64 18.02
N ASN A 286 3.56 -15.16 16.94
CA ASN A 286 3.25 -15.98 15.77
C ASN A 286 4.37 -15.98 14.72
N LEU A 287 5.45 -15.23 14.93
CA LEU A 287 6.63 -15.17 14.06
C LEU A 287 7.76 -16.02 14.65
N PRO A 288 8.71 -16.56 13.85
CA PRO A 288 8.88 -16.38 12.40
C PRO A 288 7.80 -17.05 11.53
N ALA A 289 7.44 -16.43 10.41
CA ALA A 289 6.51 -17.01 9.44
C ALA A 289 6.88 -16.66 7.99
N LYS A 290 6.51 -17.55 7.06
CA LYS A 290 6.74 -17.34 5.61
C LYS A 290 5.64 -16.47 5.04
N ILE A 291 5.78 -15.17 5.22
CA ILE A 291 4.79 -14.18 4.78
C ILE A 291 5.30 -13.45 3.54
N TYR A 292 4.47 -13.41 2.51
CA TYR A 292 4.76 -12.67 1.29
C TYR A 292 4.25 -11.23 1.40
N ILE A 293 5.17 -10.26 1.29
CA ILE A 293 4.83 -8.84 1.20
C ILE A 293 5.13 -8.34 -0.22
N PRO A 294 4.18 -7.70 -0.91
CA PRO A 294 4.25 -7.30 -2.32
C PRO A 294 5.49 -6.54 -2.79
N PHE A 295 5.99 -5.62 -1.97
CA PHE A 295 7.19 -4.81 -2.21
C PHE A 295 8.47 -5.43 -1.61
N LEU A 296 8.38 -6.62 -1.01
CA LEU A 296 9.55 -7.35 -0.51
C LEU A 296 10.01 -8.44 -1.49
N PRO A 297 11.30 -8.83 -1.42
CA PRO A 297 11.79 -9.97 -2.18
C PRO A 297 10.97 -11.24 -1.89
N THR A 298 10.65 -12.00 -2.93
CA THR A 298 9.90 -13.26 -2.80
C THR A 298 10.70 -14.29 -2.01
N GLY A 299 10.00 -15.17 -1.29
CA GLY A 299 10.62 -16.32 -0.62
C GLY A 299 11.22 -16.06 0.76
N LYS A 300 11.23 -14.80 1.23
CA LYS A 300 11.73 -14.43 2.55
C LYS A 300 10.78 -14.83 3.69
N TYR A 301 11.36 -15.10 4.86
CA TYR A 301 10.65 -15.23 6.13
C TYR A 301 10.65 -13.89 6.86
N ILE A 302 9.52 -13.56 7.48
CA ILE A 302 9.46 -12.49 8.49
C ILE A 302 9.84 -13.12 9.81
N LEU A 303 10.96 -12.67 10.40
CA LEU A 303 11.50 -13.24 11.64
C LEU A 303 10.86 -12.60 12.86
N ARG A 304 10.73 -11.28 12.86
CA ARG A 304 10.03 -10.46 13.87
C ARG A 304 9.79 -9.05 13.35
N ILE A 305 8.92 -8.33 14.03
CA ILE A 305 8.73 -6.88 13.94
C ILE A 305 9.51 -6.23 15.08
N LEU A 306 10.37 -5.26 14.76
CA LEU A 306 11.26 -4.59 15.73
C LEU A 306 10.50 -3.47 16.47
N LEU A 307 10.27 -3.66 17.77
CA LEU A 307 9.50 -2.75 18.62
C LEU A 307 10.14 -1.35 18.71
N ASP A 308 11.44 -1.29 19.00
CA ASP A 308 12.18 -0.04 19.22
C ASP A 308 12.29 0.85 17.98
N HIS A 309 11.96 0.29 16.82
CA HIS A 309 12.06 0.96 15.53
C HIS A 309 10.71 1.16 14.84
N SER A 310 9.61 0.69 15.46
CA SER A 310 8.25 0.85 14.97
C SER A 310 7.55 1.98 15.72
N TYR A 311 6.86 2.86 15.01
CA TYR A 311 6.28 4.07 15.61
C TYR A 311 5.06 4.59 14.86
N ILE A 312 4.20 5.30 15.58
CA ILE A 312 3.04 5.99 15.02
C ILE A 312 3.49 7.25 14.29
N LEU A 313 2.90 7.51 13.13
CA LEU A 313 3.13 8.72 12.35
C LEU A 313 2.21 9.84 12.86
N ASP A 314 2.75 11.05 12.97
CA ASP A 314 2.11 12.20 13.63
C ASP A 314 0.87 12.76 12.90
N SER A 315 0.48 12.17 11.76
CA SER A 315 -0.27 12.86 10.71
C SER A 315 -1.74 12.50 10.54
N ALA A 316 -2.36 11.63 11.35
CA ALA A 316 -3.81 11.39 11.17
C ALA A 316 -4.55 10.89 12.42
N GLU A 317 -5.83 11.26 12.52
CA GLU A 317 -6.82 10.66 13.44
C GLU A 317 -6.77 9.13 13.39
N ASN A 318 -6.49 8.59 12.20
CA ASN A 318 -6.50 7.17 11.91
C ASN A 318 -5.30 6.37 12.42
N SER A 319 -4.32 7.01 13.07
CA SER A 319 -3.13 6.36 13.66
C SER A 319 -2.35 5.46 12.67
N PRO A 320 -1.94 5.99 11.49
CA PRO A 320 -1.02 5.28 10.62
C PRO A 320 0.30 5.05 11.36
N TYR A 321 0.94 3.92 11.11
CA TYR A 321 2.16 3.56 11.82
C TYR A 321 3.16 2.89 10.89
N LEU A 322 4.45 3.11 11.17
CA LEU A 322 5.56 2.47 10.50
C LEU A 322 6.00 1.26 11.31
N ILE A 323 6.21 0.14 10.64
CA ILE A 323 6.85 -1.04 11.21
C ILE A 323 8.16 -1.36 10.50
N VAL A 324 9.12 -1.86 11.29
CA VAL A 324 10.39 -2.37 10.78
C VAL A 324 10.42 -3.89 10.96
N LEU A 325 10.57 -4.58 9.84
CA LEU A 325 10.58 -6.04 9.73
C LEU A 325 12.02 -6.52 9.60
N GLU A 326 12.31 -7.58 10.34
CA GLU A 326 13.54 -8.35 10.18
C GLU A 326 13.25 -9.59 9.32
N ILE A 327 14.02 -9.78 8.24
CA ILE A 327 13.75 -10.81 7.23
C ILE A 327 15.01 -11.64 6.90
N ALA A 328 14.83 -12.88 6.48
CA ALA A 328 15.90 -13.75 5.96
C ALA A 328 15.37 -14.80 4.97
N ASP A 329 16.25 -15.52 4.27
CA ASP A 329 15.88 -16.64 3.37
C ASP A 329 15.39 -17.87 4.14
N GLU A 330 15.84 -17.99 5.38
CA GLU A 330 15.63 -19.14 6.25
C GLU A 330 15.25 -18.64 7.65
N TYR A 331 14.77 -19.53 8.51
CA TYR A 331 14.56 -19.22 9.92
C TYR A 331 15.07 -20.39 10.76
N ILE A 332 15.59 -20.07 11.95
CA ILE A 332 15.92 -21.07 12.96
C ILE A 332 14.66 -21.27 13.80
N ASN A 333 14.23 -22.53 13.94
CA ASN A 333 13.09 -22.88 14.78
C ASN A 333 13.53 -22.76 16.25
N ARG A 334 13.54 -21.53 16.79
CA ARG A 334 13.87 -21.29 18.20
C ARG A 334 12.70 -21.67 19.08
N ASN A 335 12.57 -22.95 19.38
CA ASN A 335 11.85 -23.38 20.56
C ASN A 335 12.67 -23.19 21.86
N GLU A 336 13.80 -22.46 21.84
CA GLU A 336 14.75 -22.46 22.97
C GLU A 336 15.51 -21.14 23.26
N ILE A 337 15.14 -19.98 22.68
CA ILE A 337 15.73 -18.69 23.10
C ILE A 337 14.65 -17.60 23.16
N ILE A 338 13.64 -17.84 23.99
CA ILE A 338 13.14 -16.76 24.86
C ILE A 338 13.99 -16.96 26.10
N SER A 339 14.91 -16.05 26.41
CA SER A 339 15.67 -16.20 27.65
C SER A 339 14.68 -16.33 28.79
N GLU A 340 14.98 -17.19 29.75
CA GLU A 340 14.20 -17.27 30.99
C GLU A 340 14.07 -15.86 31.59
N GLU A 341 15.03 -14.96 31.35
CA GLU A 341 14.97 -13.53 31.64
C GLU A 341 13.96 -12.73 30.80
N THR A 342 13.66 -13.03 29.54
CA THR A 342 12.58 -12.33 28.77
C THR A 342 11.20 -12.85 29.12
N ARG A 343 11.10 -14.14 29.46
CA ARG A 343 9.90 -14.73 30.06
C ARG A 343 9.69 -14.16 31.47
N ASN A 344 10.75 -14.02 32.24
CA ASN A 344 10.76 -13.40 33.56
C ASN A 344 10.59 -11.88 33.47
N VAL A 345 11.02 -11.18 32.42
CA VAL A 345 10.75 -9.73 32.23
C VAL A 345 9.31 -9.52 31.77
N ALA A 346 8.70 -10.41 30.99
CA ALA A 346 7.26 -10.38 30.70
C ALA A 346 6.43 -10.70 31.96
N VAL A 347 6.89 -11.62 32.80
CA VAL A 347 6.29 -11.96 34.11
C VAL A 347 6.56 -10.86 35.14
N ILE A 348 7.73 -10.20 35.13
CA ILE A 348 8.11 -9.06 35.97
C ILE A 348 7.39 -7.80 35.50
N LEU A 349 7.11 -7.60 34.21
CA LEU A 349 6.21 -6.54 33.72
C LEU A 349 4.77 -6.82 34.12
N ASN A 350 4.34 -8.09 34.12
CA ASN A 350 3.04 -8.54 34.61
C ASN A 350 2.95 -8.47 36.17
N GLN A 351 4.10 -8.54 36.87
CA GLN A 351 4.28 -8.41 38.33
C GLN A 351 4.51 -6.96 38.81
N LEU A 352 5.12 -6.10 37.97
CA LEU A 352 5.31 -4.66 38.20
C LEU A 352 4.08 -3.86 37.82
N THR A 353 3.22 -4.37 36.92
CA THR A 353 1.82 -3.93 36.84
C THR A 353 1.01 -4.31 38.08
N THR A 354 1.57 -5.09 39.01
CA THR A 354 0.94 -5.55 40.26
C THR A 354 1.56 -4.98 41.54
N LEU A 355 2.48 -4.01 41.51
CA LEU A 355 2.94 -3.32 42.72
C LEU A 355 2.76 -1.78 42.67
N GLU A 356 1.67 -1.37 43.33
CA GLU A 356 1.44 -0.22 44.23
C GLU A 356 2.04 1.17 43.92
N ILE A 357 1.19 2.20 43.74
CA ILE A 357 1.23 3.43 44.58
C ILE A 357 -0.20 3.91 44.91
N THR A 358 -0.38 4.06 46.21
CA THR A 358 -1.53 4.47 47.00
C THR A 358 -1.67 6.01 47.04
N LYS A 359 -2.92 6.50 47.09
CA LYS A 359 -3.38 7.91 47.27
C LYS A 359 -3.43 8.85 46.05
N LYS A 360 -4.60 9.49 45.92
CA LYS A 360 -5.14 10.24 44.75
C LYS A 360 -4.32 11.46 44.28
N TYR A 361 -3.41 12.01 45.11
CA TYR A 361 -2.61 13.19 44.78
C TYR A 361 -1.32 12.84 44.02
N GLU A 362 -0.70 11.71 44.37
CA GLU A 362 0.54 11.23 43.74
C GLU A 362 0.28 10.66 42.34
N ALA A 363 -0.91 10.11 42.05
CA ALA A 363 -1.27 9.63 40.72
C ALA A 363 -1.28 10.72 39.63
N ASN A 364 -1.58 11.98 39.99
CA ASN A 364 -1.51 13.12 39.05
C ASN A 364 -0.07 13.62 38.85
N ILE A 365 0.75 13.62 39.91
CA ILE A 365 2.19 13.95 39.83
C ILE A 365 2.96 12.86 39.09
N ILE A 366 2.61 11.58 39.28
CA ILE A 366 3.15 10.45 38.55
C ILE A 366 2.65 10.45 37.10
N LYS A 367 1.38 10.82 36.82
CA LYS A 367 0.93 11.07 35.44
C LYS A 367 1.74 12.20 34.79
N GLN A 368 1.97 13.31 35.48
CA GLN A 368 2.78 14.42 34.97
C GLN A 368 4.24 14.03 34.80
N LYS A 369 4.86 13.33 35.76
CA LYS A 369 6.24 12.83 35.69
C LYS A 369 6.42 11.69 34.70
N ILE A 370 5.40 10.85 34.47
CA ILE A 370 5.39 9.83 33.41
C ILE A 370 5.15 10.51 32.07
N ILE A 371 4.33 11.54 31.96
CA ILE A 371 4.18 12.34 30.74
C ILE A 371 5.48 13.10 30.45
N GLU A 372 6.15 13.68 31.45
CA GLU A 372 7.46 14.33 31.33
C GLU A 372 8.56 13.31 31.06
N ASN A 373 8.56 12.13 31.69
CA ASN A 373 9.52 11.06 31.40
C ASN A 373 9.22 10.39 30.05
N LEU A 374 7.97 10.28 29.61
CA LEU A 374 7.61 9.85 28.25
C LEU A 374 7.92 10.94 27.23
N GLN A 375 7.85 12.21 27.59
CA GLN A 375 8.36 13.33 26.79
C GLN A 375 9.89 13.30 26.71
N ASN A 376 10.60 12.99 27.80
CA ASN A 376 12.07 12.84 27.84
C ASN A 376 12.55 11.54 27.14
N ILE A 377 11.81 10.44 27.26
CA ILE A 377 12.08 9.16 26.57
C ILE A 377 11.71 9.26 25.09
N SER A 378 10.65 10.02 24.73
CA SER A 378 10.35 10.36 23.34
C SER A 378 11.31 11.41 22.75
N GLN A 379 11.94 12.25 23.58
CA GLN A 379 13.04 13.14 23.16
C GLN A 379 14.34 12.36 22.88
N ASN A 380 14.51 11.17 23.45
CA ASN A 380 15.62 10.26 23.14
C ASN A 380 15.35 9.32 21.95
N LYS A 381 14.23 9.48 21.23
CA LYS A 381 13.91 8.60 20.08
C LYS A 381 14.71 8.98 18.83
N LEU A 382 15.76 8.19 18.64
CA LEU A 382 16.56 8.01 17.41
C LEU A 382 17.15 9.30 16.82
N TYR A 383 18.41 9.55 17.18
CA TYR A 383 19.36 10.09 16.22
C TYR A 383 19.17 9.35 14.90
N MET A 384 18.61 10.02 13.88
CA MET A 384 18.46 9.47 12.55
C MET A 384 19.86 9.27 11.95
N SER A 385 20.46 8.15 12.28
CA SER A 385 21.55 7.56 11.53
C SER A 385 21.01 7.08 10.18
N SER A 386 21.89 6.95 9.19
CA SER A 386 21.48 6.40 7.90
C SER A 386 20.85 5.01 8.08
N TRP A 387 19.96 4.60 7.18
CA TRP A 387 19.40 3.26 7.12
C TRP A 387 20.50 2.19 7.12
N SER A 388 21.65 2.47 6.50
CA SER A 388 22.82 1.59 6.53
C SER A 388 23.37 1.41 7.96
N THR A 389 23.56 2.50 8.69
CA THR A 389 23.99 2.46 10.09
C THR A 389 22.96 1.78 10.98
N LYS A 390 21.67 2.11 10.81
CA LYS A 390 20.57 1.45 11.53
C LYS A 390 20.56 -0.05 11.28
N ARG A 391 20.77 -0.48 10.04
CA ARG A 391 20.91 -1.89 9.67
C ARG A 391 22.09 -2.54 10.37
N GLU A 392 23.25 -1.90 10.44
CA GLU A 392 24.43 -2.44 11.12
C GLU A 392 24.23 -2.56 12.63
N THR A 393 23.63 -1.54 13.27
CA THR A 393 23.27 -1.58 14.69
C THR A 393 22.33 -2.76 14.96
N ILE A 394 21.24 -2.89 14.20
CA ILE A 394 20.30 -4.00 14.37
C ILE A 394 20.98 -5.33 14.06
N LYS A 395 21.88 -5.41 13.06
CA LYS A 395 22.63 -6.62 12.74
C LYS A 395 23.50 -7.05 13.92
N SER A 396 24.19 -6.13 14.58
CA SER A 396 25.05 -6.45 15.73
C SER A 396 24.28 -6.98 16.94
N GLN A 397 23.05 -6.51 17.14
CA GLN A 397 22.19 -6.90 18.25
C GLN A 397 21.28 -8.08 17.92
N SER A 398 21.12 -8.40 16.63
CA SER A 398 20.19 -9.43 16.20
C SER A 398 20.80 -10.81 16.33
N VAL A 399 20.01 -11.69 16.93
CA VAL A 399 20.32 -13.12 17.01
C VAL A 399 20.07 -13.88 15.69
N TYR A 400 19.53 -13.20 14.68
CA TYR A 400 19.31 -13.71 13.32
C TYR A 400 20.33 -13.18 12.30
N SER A 401 21.28 -12.36 12.74
CA SER A 401 22.23 -11.63 11.89
C SER A 401 23.09 -12.50 10.97
N ASN A 402 23.32 -13.76 11.36
CA ASN A 402 24.10 -14.74 10.62
C ASN A 402 23.28 -15.51 9.58
N LEU A 403 21.96 -15.28 9.51
CA LEU A 403 21.11 -15.98 8.55
C LEU A 403 21.37 -15.54 7.11
N ARG A 404 21.26 -16.52 6.20
CA ARG A 404 21.39 -16.26 4.77
C ARG A 404 20.33 -15.26 4.31
N GLY A 405 20.77 -14.26 3.56
CA GLY A 405 19.91 -13.23 3.02
C GLY A 405 19.22 -12.37 4.06
N TRP A 406 19.79 -12.29 5.28
CA TRP A 406 19.34 -11.42 6.36
C TRP A 406 19.29 -9.95 5.93
N ASN A 407 18.18 -9.29 6.23
CA ASN A 407 18.02 -7.87 5.98
C ASN A 407 16.92 -7.27 6.89
N ILE A 408 16.86 -5.93 6.91
CA ILE A 408 15.74 -5.20 7.48
C ILE A 408 14.96 -4.49 6.38
N LYS A 409 13.65 -4.38 6.57
CA LYS A 409 12.72 -3.68 5.69
C LYS A 409 11.71 -2.92 6.52
N SER A 410 11.08 -1.90 5.95
CA SER A 410 10.02 -1.16 6.63
C SER A 410 8.84 -0.90 5.72
N MET A 411 7.68 -0.72 6.34
CA MET A 411 6.45 -0.38 5.65
C MET A 411 5.55 0.44 6.57
N ILE A 412 4.68 1.24 5.96
CA ILE A 412 3.65 2.02 6.64
C ILE A 412 2.33 1.26 6.50
N VAL A 413 1.63 1.12 7.61
CA VAL A 413 0.25 0.64 7.67
C VAL A 413 -0.67 1.85 7.78
N LYS A 414 -1.54 2.04 6.78
CA LYS A 414 -2.49 3.15 6.70
C LYS A 414 -3.92 2.60 6.65
N THR A 415 -4.79 3.11 7.51
CA THR A 415 -6.21 2.71 7.60
C THR A 415 -7.11 3.94 7.67
N GLY A 416 -8.38 3.80 7.32
CA GLY A 416 -9.35 4.90 7.29
C GLY A 416 -9.12 5.92 6.18
N ASN A 417 -8.31 5.60 5.18
CA ASN A 417 -8.09 6.44 3.99
C ASN A 417 -8.23 5.58 2.74
N ASP A 418 -8.95 6.09 1.75
CA ASP A 418 -9.07 5.43 0.46
C ASP A 418 -7.74 5.55 -0.32
N LEU A 419 -6.96 4.48 -0.35
CA LEU A 419 -5.67 4.42 -1.04
C LEU A 419 -5.81 4.17 -2.54
N ARG A 420 -7.03 4.05 -3.09
CA ARG A 420 -7.23 3.87 -4.54
C ARG A 420 -6.75 5.08 -5.33
N GLN A 421 -6.87 6.29 -4.78
CA GLN A 421 -6.31 7.50 -5.41
C GLN A 421 -4.78 7.40 -5.53
N GLU A 422 -4.09 7.02 -4.44
CA GLU A 422 -2.64 6.83 -4.45
C GLU A 422 -2.24 5.71 -5.42
N MET A 423 -3.02 4.62 -5.50
CA MET A 423 -2.79 3.53 -6.47
C MET A 423 -2.90 4.04 -7.91
N ILE A 424 -3.90 4.86 -8.25
CA ILE A 424 -4.05 5.45 -9.59
C ILE A 424 -2.88 6.39 -9.90
N ALA A 425 -2.46 7.21 -8.93
CA ALA A 425 -1.25 8.03 -9.07
C ALA A 425 -0.03 7.17 -9.39
N SER A 426 0.15 6.05 -8.67
CA SER A 426 1.25 5.11 -8.90
C SER A 426 1.24 4.51 -10.31
N GLN A 427 0.07 4.17 -10.86
CA GLN A 427 -0.08 3.68 -12.23
C GLN A 427 0.32 4.75 -13.25
N LEU A 428 -0.20 5.97 -13.09
CA LEU A 428 0.12 7.09 -13.98
C LEU A 428 1.60 7.47 -13.92
N LEU A 429 2.20 7.50 -12.72
CA LEU A 429 3.63 7.74 -12.54
C LEU A 429 4.49 6.66 -13.19
N THR A 430 4.09 5.38 -13.07
CA THR A 430 4.77 4.27 -13.75
C THR A 430 4.79 4.50 -15.26
N GLU A 431 3.65 4.92 -15.81
CA GLU A 431 3.53 5.13 -17.24
C GLU A 431 4.31 6.36 -17.73
N MET A 432 4.32 7.45 -16.96
CA MET A 432 5.19 8.61 -17.22
C MET A 432 6.67 8.21 -17.25
N ILE A 433 7.12 7.40 -16.28
CA ILE A 433 8.49 6.87 -16.22
C ILE A 433 8.80 6.01 -17.45
N ASN A 434 7.86 5.17 -17.90
CA ASN A 434 8.03 4.37 -19.11
C ASN A 434 8.17 5.24 -20.36
N ILE A 435 7.32 6.26 -20.50
CA ILE A 435 7.37 7.21 -21.62
C ILE A 435 8.74 7.91 -21.69
N TRP A 436 9.24 8.44 -20.57
CA TRP A 436 10.54 9.10 -20.55
C TRP A 436 11.69 8.15 -20.85
N LYS A 437 11.62 6.88 -20.41
CA LYS A 437 12.60 5.85 -20.77
C LYS A 437 12.55 5.51 -22.26
N GLU A 438 11.37 5.42 -22.85
CA GLU A 438 11.18 5.16 -24.29
C GLU A 438 11.77 6.30 -25.14
N GLU A 439 11.59 7.56 -24.70
CA GLU A 439 12.16 8.75 -25.34
C GLU A 439 13.62 9.03 -24.92
N LYS A 440 14.23 8.17 -24.09
CA LYS A 440 15.61 8.28 -23.60
C LYS A 440 15.92 9.60 -22.88
N LEU A 441 14.93 10.16 -22.20
CA LEU A 441 15.07 11.37 -21.39
C LEU A 441 15.59 11.02 -19.99
N ASP A 442 16.58 11.79 -19.52
CA ASP A 442 17.15 11.64 -18.17
C ASP A 442 16.25 12.34 -17.13
N ILE A 443 15.01 11.85 -17.00
CA ILE A 443 14.02 12.35 -16.04
C ILE A 443 13.79 11.27 -14.99
N TRP A 444 13.81 11.67 -13.72
CA TRP A 444 13.74 10.74 -12.61
C TRP A 444 12.50 10.97 -11.75
N VAL A 445 11.78 9.90 -11.45
CA VAL A 445 10.69 9.88 -10.46
C VAL A 445 10.75 8.54 -9.73
N LEU A 446 10.53 8.57 -8.42
CA LEU A 446 10.40 7.35 -7.62
C LEU A 446 8.93 6.99 -7.45
N ASN A 447 8.54 5.82 -7.96
CA ASN A 447 7.26 5.20 -7.68
C ASN A 447 7.42 4.17 -6.55
N TYR A 448 7.01 4.52 -5.34
CA TYR A 448 7.04 3.62 -4.18
C TYR A 448 5.83 2.68 -4.18
N GLY A 449 6.00 1.47 -3.64
CA GLY A 449 4.95 0.45 -3.64
C GLY A 449 3.73 0.82 -2.79
N ILE A 450 2.55 0.76 -3.40
CA ILE A 450 1.25 0.86 -2.72
C ILE A 450 0.54 -0.47 -2.85
N TYR A 451 0.01 -0.98 -1.73
CA TYR A 451 -0.70 -2.25 -1.72
C TYR A 451 -2.03 -2.13 -0.98
N LEU A 452 -3.12 -2.28 -1.74
CA LEU A 452 -4.47 -2.24 -1.20
C LEU A 452 -4.78 -3.56 -0.47
N ILE A 453 -5.35 -3.44 0.73
CA ILE A 453 -5.84 -4.59 1.54
C ILE A 453 -7.37 -4.59 1.63
N GLY A 454 -7.96 -3.39 1.61
CA GLY A 454 -9.40 -3.17 1.61
C GLY A 454 -9.75 -1.83 0.96
N SER A 455 -11.01 -1.44 1.03
CA SER A 455 -11.50 -0.18 0.43
C SER A 455 -10.97 1.08 1.13
N ASP A 456 -10.54 0.98 2.38
CA ASP A 456 -10.08 2.10 3.22
C ASP A 456 -8.74 1.81 3.93
N CYS A 457 -8.02 0.78 3.49
CA CYS A 457 -6.79 0.35 4.15
C CYS A 457 -5.80 -0.31 3.20
N GLY A 458 -4.52 -0.18 3.55
CA GLY A 458 -3.43 -0.80 2.82
C GLY A 458 -2.07 -0.48 3.39
N PHE A 459 -1.06 -0.91 2.66
CA PHE A 459 0.34 -0.74 3.01
C PHE A 459 1.05 0.16 1.99
N ILE A 460 1.97 0.96 2.51
CA ILE A 460 2.82 1.85 1.72
C ILE A 460 4.27 1.49 2.00
N GLU A 461 5.04 1.31 0.93
CA GLU A 461 6.49 1.11 1.00
C GLU A 461 7.17 2.36 1.56
N THR A 462 8.05 2.18 2.54
CA THR A 462 8.83 3.29 3.08
C THR A 462 10.04 3.60 2.21
N ILE A 463 10.34 4.89 2.10
CA ILE A 463 11.53 5.37 1.40
C ILE A 463 12.67 5.49 2.43
N THR A 464 13.71 4.68 2.26
CA THR A 464 14.88 4.67 3.16
C THR A 464 15.85 5.80 2.81
N ASP A 465 16.54 6.34 3.82
CA ASP A 465 17.54 7.42 3.66
C ASP A 465 17.01 8.70 2.99
N ALA A 466 15.72 8.99 3.15
CA ALA A 466 15.10 10.21 2.68
C ALA A 466 14.53 11.00 3.85
N TYR A 467 14.71 12.33 3.83
CA TYR A 467 14.25 13.23 4.88
C TYR A 467 13.34 14.28 4.27
N SER A 468 12.20 14.56 4.91
CA SER A 468 11.35 15.68 4.49
C SER A 468 12.13 16.99 4.59
N ILE A 469 11.88 17.93 3.68
CA ILE A 469 12.49 19.27 3.73
C ILE A 469 12.18 19.93 5.09
N HIS A 470 10.97 19.71 5.61
CA HIS A 470 10.60 20.10 6.97
C HIS A 470 11.58 19.57 8.03
N ALA A 471 11.86 18.26 8.01
CA ALA A 471 12.77 17.64 8.98
C ALA A 471 14.22 18.17 8.85
N ILE A 472 14.67 18.41 7.61
CA ILE A 472 15.99 19.02 7.34
C ILE A 472 16.06 20.42 7.96
N LYS A 473 15.07 21.26 7.71
CA LYS A 473 14.99 22.63 8.25
C LYS A 473 14.92 22.63 9.78
N LYS A 474 14.07 21.79 10.37
CA LYS A 474 13.90 21.66 11.83
C LYS A 474 15.23 21.33 12.52
N ARG A 475 16.01 20.43 11.92
CA ARG A 475 17.32 20.03 12.47
C ARG A 475 18.35 21.17 12.42
N ASN A 476 18.34 21.97 11.36
CA ASN A 476 19.25 23.11 11.24
C ASN A 476 18.90 24.22 12.23
N ILE A 477 17.61 24.40 12.57
CA ILE A 477 17.13 25.28 13.66
C ILE A 477 17.77 24.90 14.98
N SER A 478 17.67 23.63 15.35
CA SER A 478 18.28 23.13 16.59
C SER A 478 19.81 23.30 16.63
N LYS A 479 20.48 23.39 15.46
CA LYS A 479 21.94 23.54 15.34
C LYS A 479 22.42 24.97 15.13
N LYS A 480 21.54 25.99 15.19
CA LYS A 480 21.85 27.40 14.89
C LYS A 480 22.57 27.60 13.53
N LYS A 481 22.31 26.74 12.54
CA LYS A 481 22.87 26.85 11.19
C LYS A 481 21.85 27.47 10.24
N SER A 482 22.35 28.03 9.14
CA SER A 482 21.54 28.52 8.03
C SER A 482 20.48 27.50 7.59
N TYR A 483 19.22 27.96 7.44
CA TYR A 483 18.05 27.12 7.19
C TYR A 483 17.84 26.71 5.73
N PHE A 484 18.70 27.19 4.83
CA PHE A 484 18.55 26.98 3.40
C PHE A 484 19.00 25.59 2.95
N LEU A 485 18.32 25.06 1.95
CA LEU A 485 18.60 23.79 1.30
C LEU A 485 20.01 23.77 0.69
N LYS A 486 20.46 24.90 0.14
CA LYS A 486 21.83 25.06 -0.35
C LYS A 486 22.87 24.77 0.73
N SER A 487 22.67 25.28 1.95
CA SER A 487 23.55 25.01 3.10
C SER A 487 23.56 23.53 3.48
N TYR A 488 22.41 22.85 3.38
CA TYR A 488 22.31 21.41 3.59
C TYR A 488 23.09 20.62 2.52
N PHE A 489 22.96 20.98 1.24
CA PHE A 489 23.71 20.34 0.15
C PHE A 489 25.22 20.51 0.33
N LEU A 490 25.69 21.72 0.67
CA LEU A 490 27.10 21.98 0.95
C LEU A 490 27.63 21.17 2.13
N THR A 491 26.82 21.04 3.19
CA THR A 491 27.20 20.28 4.39
C THR A 491 27.25 18.77 4.10
N LYS A 492 26.35 18.25 3.24
CA LYS A 492 26.19 16.82 3.01
C LYS A 492 27.07 16.26 1.88
N TYR A 493 27.22 17.01 0.78
CA TYR A 493 27.91 16.56 -0.43
C TYR A 493 29.24 17.30 -0.66
N GLY A 494 29.63 18.18 0.26
CA GLY A 494 30.84 18.97 0.17
C GLY A 494 30.69 20.25 -0.67
N PRO A 495 31.81 20.92 -1.00
CA PRO A 495 31.79 22.21 -1.68
C PRO A 495 31.30 22.10 -3.14
N GLU A 496 30.86 23.22 -3.73
CA GLU A 496 30.21 23.24 -5.06
C GLU A 496 31.05 22.64 -6.20
N HIS A 497 32.38 22.67 -6.07
CA HIS A 497 33.30 22.11 -7.06
C HIS A 497 33.44 20.58 -6.95
N SER A 498 32.98 19.96 -5.86
CA SER A 498 33.12 18.52 -5.63
C SER A 498 32.27 17.73 -6.64
N GLY A 499 32.78 16.57 -7.09
CA GLY A 499 32.02 15.67 -7.96
C GLY A 499 30.73 15.15 -7.31
N GLU A 500 30.74 14.96 -5.98
CA GLU A 500 29.57 14.52 -5.22
C GLU A 500 28.48 15.58 -5.19
N TYR A 501 28.84 16.86 -4.98
CA TYR A 501 27.90 17.98 -5.00
C TYR A 501 27.28 18.13 -6.39
N LYS A 502 28.09 18.13 -7.44
CA LYS A 502 27.61 18.21 -8.83
C LYS A 502 26.66 17.07 -9.19
N ARG A 503 26.98 15.84 -8.77
CA ARG A 503 26.12 14.66 -8.96
C ARG A 503 24.81 14.80 -8.18
N ALA A 504 24.85 15.21 -6.92
CA ALA A 504 23.66 15.41 -6.11
C ALA A 504 22.77 16.54 -6.66
N LEU A 505 23.38 17.61 -7.18
CA LEU A 505 22.68 18.72 -7.81
C LEU A 505 22.03 18.30 -9.14
N ARG A 506 22.71 17.48 -9.96
CA ARG A 506 22.11 16.86 -11.16
C ARG A 506 20.92 15.97 -10.78
N ASN A 507 21.07 15.12 -9.77
CA ASN A 507 20.00 14.26 -9.27
C ASN A 507 18.80 15.10 -8.77
N PHE A 508 19.06 16.21 -8.08
CA PHE A 508 18.03 17.17 -7.68
C PHE A 508 17.32 17.76 -8.90
N LEU A 509 18.05 18.20 -9.92
CA LEU A 509 17.51 18.77 -11.16
C LEU A 509 16.57 17.78 -11.88
N ILE A 510 17.04 16.58 -12.21
CA ILE A 510 16.28 15.60 -13.00
C ILE A 510 15.03 15.11 -12.27
N SER A 511 15.09 15.05 -10.94
CA SER A 511 13.95 14.68 -10.11
C SER A 511 12.97 15.82 -9.92
N LEU A 512 13.46 17.06 -9.82
CA LEU A 512 12.61 18.25 -9.76
C LEU A 512 11.83 18.41 -11.06
N VAL A 513 12.44 18.18 -12.22
CA VAL A 513 11.73 18.17 -13.52
C VAL A 513 10.64 17.11 -13.52
N GLY A 514 10.97 15.86 -13.16
CA GLY A 514 10.03 14.75 -13.15
C GLY A 514 8.82 14.98 -12.26
N TYR A 515 9.03 15.41 -11.02
CA TYR A 515 7.92 15.73 -10.11
C TYR A 515 7.18 17.02 -10.47
N SER A 516 7.82 18.01 -11.09
CA SER A 516 7.13 19.21 -11.58
C SER A 516 6.16 18.87 -12.73
N LEU A 517 6.60 18.03 -13.67
CA LEU A 517 5.74 17.50 -14.74
C LEU A 517 4.59 16.66 -14.17
N ALA A 518 4.90 15.75 -13.24
CA ALA A 518 3.90 14.90 -12.60
C ALA A 518 2.84 15.71 -11.84
N THR A 519 3.26 16.67 -11.01
CA THR A 519 2.33 17.50 -10.23
C THR A 519 1.45 18.36 -11.11
N TYR A 520 1.98 18.91 -12.20
CA TYR A 520 1.19 19.66 -13.19
C TYR A 520 0.17 18.77 -13.90
N ILE A 521 0.61 17.68 -14.54
CA ILE A 521 -0.25 16.80 -15.35
C ILE A 521 -1.28 16.08 -14.48
N LEU A 522 -0.91 15.61 -13.29
CA LEU A 522 -1.80 14.87 -12.40
C LEU A 522 -2.59 15.78 -11.46
N GLN A 523 -2.31 17.09 -11.42
CA GLN A 523 -2.88 18.03 -10.46
C GLN A 523 -2.78 17.52 -9.02
N ILE A 524 -1.57 17.09 -8.63
CA ILE A 524 -1.29 16.64 -7.27
C ILE A 524 -1.31 17.87 -6.35
N LYS A 525 -2.17 17.85 -5.34
CA LYS A 525 -2.32 18.93 -4.36
C LYS A 525 -1.64 18.61 -3.02
N ASP A 526 -1.70 19.54 -2.07
CA ASP A 526 -1.11 19.39 -0.74
C ASP A 526 0.42 19.23 -0.78
N ARG A 527 1.09 20.09 -1.56
CA ARG A 527 2.54 20.00 -1.81
C ARG A 527 3.29 20.94 -0.88
N HIS A 528 3.47 20.51 0.37
CA HIS A 528 4.24 21.24 1.38
C HIS A 528 5.56 20.53 1.74
N ASN A 529 6.43 21.20 2.50
CA ASN A 529 7.76 20.67 2.86
C ASN A 529 7.75 19.39 3.72
N GLY A 530 6.58 18.97 4.21
CA GLY A 530 6.39 17.68 4.88
C GLY A 530 6.23 16.51 3.91
N ASN A 531 5.60 16.76 2.75
CA ASN A 531 5.32 15.78 1.70
C ASN A 531 6.42 15.73 0.61
N ILE A 532 7.49 16.51 0.77
CA ILE A 532 8.62 16.57 -0.16
C ILE A 532 9.88 16.18 0.59
N LEU A 533 10.54 15.13 0.12
CA LEU A 533 11.72 14.52 0.72
C LEU A 533 12.94 14.78 -0.16
N ILE A 534 14.11 14.79 0.48
CA ILE A 534 15.42 14.74 -0.19
C ILE A 534 16.05 13.38 0.12
N GLY A 535 16.29 12.60 -0.92
CA GLY A 535 16.96 11.31 -0.85
C GLY A 535 18.45 11.41 -0.52
N LYS A 536 19.08 10.27 -0.27
CA LYS A 536 20.51 10.20 0.06
C LYS A 536 21.43 10.75 -1.02
N ASP A 537 21.03 10.59 -2.29
CA ASP A 537 21.82 10.95 -3.48
C ASP A 537 21.44 12.33 -4.05
N GLY A 538 20.60 13.11 -3.36
CA GLY A 538 20.21 14.47 -3.79
C GLY A 538 18.87 14.58 -4.51
N HIS A 539 18.22 13.46 -4.88
CA HIS A 539 16.91 13.49 -5.53
C HIS A 539 15.82 14.09 -4.63
N ILE A 540 14.94 14.92 -5.20
CA ILE A 540 13.67 15.32 -4.59
C ILE A 540 12.62 14.23 -4.82
N ILE A 541 11.82 13.93 -3.80
CA ILE A 541 10.86 12.82 -3.81
C ILE A 541 9.54 13.32 -3.22
N HIS A 542 8.47 13.29 -4.01
CA HIS A 542 7.13 13.61 -3.50
C HIS A 542 6.45 12.36 -2.95
N ILE A 543 5.77 12.48 -1.80
CA ILE A 543 4.97 11.42 -1.19
C ILE A 543 3.54 11.89 -0.93
N ASP A 544 2.67 10.97 -0.53
CA ASP A 544 1.26 11.22 -0.18
C ASP A 544 0.46 11.77 -1.36
N PHE A 545 0.15 10.91 -2.34
CA PHE A 545 -0.67 11.26 -3.51
C PHE A 545 -2.17 11.14 -3.23
N GLY A 546 -2.61 11.44 -1.99
CA GLY A 546 -4.01 11.33 -1.58
C GLY A 546 -4.97 12.31 -2.24
N PHE A 547 -4.46 13.35 -2.92
CA PHE A 547 -5.24 14.37 -3.62
C PHE A 547 -4.70 14.57 -5.04
N ILE A 548 -5.36 13.96 -6.02
CA ILE A 548 -5.01 14.05 -7.45
C ILE A 548 -6.21 14.48 -8.29
N LEU A 549 -5.95 14.84 -9.56
CA LEU A 549 -6.95 15.17 -10.58
C LEU A 549 -7.92 16.29 -10.17
N GLY A 550 -7.45 17.22 -9.33
CA GLY A 550 -8.23 18.39 -8.88
C GLY A 550 -8.96 18.20 -7.54
N ASP A 551 -8.85 17.03 -6.90
CA ASP A 551 -9.21 16.89 -5.49
C ASP A 551 -8.24 17.73 -4.63
N HIS A 552 -8.72 18.24 -3.50
CA HIS A 552 -7.95 19.12 -2.62
C HIS A 552 -8.33 18.91 -1.15
N PRO A 553 -7.38 19.11 -0.22
CA PRO A 553 -7.70 19.09 1.20
C PRO A 553 -8.49 20.36 1.59
N GLY A 554 -9.60 20.18 2.31
CA GLY A 554 -10.39 21.29 2.86
C GLY A 554 -11.21 22.08 1.84
N PHE A 555 -11.73 23.24 2.27
CA PHE A 555 -12.68 24.06 1.49
C PHE A 555 -12.01 25.14 0.61
N TYR A 556 -10.74 25.51 0.87
CA TYR A 556 -10.08 26.64 0.20
C TYR A 556 -9.03 26.18 -0.83
N ARG A 557 -9.14 26.66 -2.08
CA ARG A 557 -8.12 26.50 -3.11
C ARG A 557 -7.03 27.57 -2.98
N VAL A 558 -6.12 27.38 -2.03
CA VAL A 558 -4.99 28.31 -1.81
C VAL A 558 -3.83 28.03 -2.77
N GLU A 559 -3.66 26.79 -3.23
CA GLU A 559 -2.61 26.39 -4.20
C GLU A 559 -3.04 26.71 -5.64
N THR A 560 -2.60 27.86 -6.16
CA THR A 560 -2.83 28.27 -7.56
C THR A 560 -1.62 28.03 -8.47
N ALA A 561 -0.42 27.82 -7.92
CA ALA A 561 0.76 27.48 -8.71
C ALA A 561 0.57 26.16 -9.50
N PRO A 562 1.00 26.10 -10.78
CA PRO A 562 0.97 24.88 -11.59
C PRO A 562 1.68 23.69 -10.96
N PHE A 563 2.87 23.95 -10.41
CA PHE A 563 3.71 23.02 -9.67
C PHE A 563 4.59 23.79 -8.69
N LYS A 564 5.09 23.11 -7.66
CA LYS A 564 5.90 23.71 -6.60
C LYS A 564 7.35 23.91 -7.05
N ILE A 565 7.77 25.16 -7.13
CA ILE A 565 9.16 25.55 -7.26
C ILE A 565 9.41 26.78 -6.38
N SER A 566 10.29 26.66 -5.39
CA SER A 566 10.58 27.75 -4.46
C SER A 566 11.83 28.50 -4.88
N ARG A 567 12.00 29.73 -4.39
CA ARG A 567 13.24 30.50 -4.57
C ARG A 567 14.46 29.72 -4.08
N GLU A 568 14.31 28.99 -2.98
CA GLU A 568 15.33 28.12 -2.41
C GLU A 568 15.77 27.00 -3.38
N TYR A 569 14.88 26.51 -4.24
CA TYR A 569 15.24 25.53 -5.28
C TYR A 569 16.02 26.21 -6.42
N CYS A 570 15.61 27.42 -6.81
CA CYS A 570 16.32 28.21 -7.81
C CYS A 570 17.73 28.58 -7.34
N ASP A 571 17.88 29.01 -6.09
CA ASP A 571 19.17 29.36 -5.48
C ASP A 571 20.11 28.15 -5.40
N LEU A 572 19.57 26.94 -5.21
CA LEU A 572 20.31 25.69 -5.24
C LEU A 572 20.74 25.33 -6.67
N LEU A 573 19.85 25.46 -7.66
CA LEU A 573 20.14 25.15 -9.07
C LEU A 573 21.14 26.14 -9.69
N GLY A 574 21.08 27.41 -9.33
CA GLY A 574 21.92 28.47 -9.89
C GLY A 574 21.85 28.48 -11.43
N ASN A 575 22.98 28.22 -12.07
CA ASN A 575 23.08 28.24 -13.55
C ASN A 575 22.31 27.11 -14.24
N LEU A 576 21.93 26.04 -13.52
CA LEU A 576 21.20 24.89 -14.07
C LEU A 576 19.70 25.16 -14.27
N VAL A 577 19.22 26.37 -13.96
CA VAL A 577 17.81 26.75 -14.20
C VAL A 577 17.45 26.69 -15.68
N ASN A 578 18.40 26.95 -16.59
CA ASN A 578 18.16 26.79 -18.02
C ASN A 578 18.05 25.31 -18.41
N ASP A 579 18.89 24.44 -17.84
CA ASP A 579 18.79 23.00 -18.04
C ASP A 579 17.46 22.45 -17.53
N PHE A 580 16.95 22.99 -16.41
CA PHE A 580 15.61 22.68 -15.91
C PHE A 580 14.54 23.01 -16.95
N LYS A 581 14.59 24.20 -17.56
CA LYS A 581 13.62 24.63 -18.57
C LYS A 581 13.64 23.74 -19.80
N SER A 582 14.84 23.45 -20.31
CA SER A 582 15.02 22.58 -21.49
C SER A 582 14.51 21.16 -21.23
N LEU A 583 14.95 20.53 -20.14
CA LEU A 583 14.53 19.17 -19.82
C LEU A 583 13.03 19.08 -19.46
N PHE A 584 12.46 20.13 -18.84
CA PHE A 584 11.02 20.22 -18.60
C PHE A 584 10.24 20.28 -19.90
N LEU A 585 10.69 21.07 -20.89
CA LEU A 585 10.05 21.16 -22.20
C LEU A 585 10.09 19.81 -22.92
N GLU A 586 11.25 19.16 -23.01
CA GLU A 586 11.40 17.83 -23.61
C GLU A 586 10.50 16.79 -22.93
N GLY A 587 10.53 16.78 -21.59
CA GLY A 587 9.67 15.93 -20.78
C GLY A 587 8.19 16.20 -20.99
N PHE A 588 7.76 17.46 -21.10
CA PHE A 588 6.38 17.83 -21.40
C PHE A 588 5.94 17.34 -22.79
N LEU A 589 6.76 17.59 -23.82
CA LEU A 589 6.46 17.21 -25.20
C LEU A 589 6.35 15.69 -25.36
N SER A 590 7.20 14.92 -24.66
CA SER A 590 7.06 13.45 -24.62
C SER A 590 5.72 13.01 -24.04
N LEU A 591 5.29 13.58 -22.90
CA LEU A 591 4.00 13.24 -22.30
C LEU A 591 2.82 13.66 -23.20
N ARG A 592 2.93 14.80 -23.89
CA ARG A 592 1.97 15.26 -24.90
C ARG A 592 1.85 14.28 -26.06
N LYS A 593 2.98 13.79 -26.59
CA LYS A 593 3.04 12.78 -27.66
C LYS A 593 2.32 11.47 -27.27
N TYR A 594 2.44 11.06 -26.01
CA TYR A 594 1.86 9.81 -25.49
C TYR A 594 0.61 10.00 -24.62
N ASN A 595 -0.05 11.16 -24.70
CA ASN A 595 -1.17 11.52 -23.82
C ASN A 595 -2.30 10.47 -23.79
N ASP A 596 -2.59 9.83 -24.93
CA ASP A 596 -3.64 8.81 -25.04
C ASP A 596 -3.37 7.61 -24.10
N ARG A 597 -2.10 7.25 -23.86
CA ARG A 597 -1.75 6.17 -22.92
C ARG A 597 -2.13 6.53 -21.49
N LEU A 598 -1.87 7.78 -21.08
CA LEU A 598 -2.19 8.27 -19.75
C LEU A 598 -3.70 8.49 -19.56
N CYS A 599 -4.36 9.09 -20.55
CA CYS A 599 -5.81 9.27 -20.56
C CYS A 599 -6.53 7.91 -20.48
N ARG A 600 -6.02 6.89 -21.19
CA ARG A 600 -6.60 5.54 -21.17
C ARG A 600 -6.61 4.90 -19.78
N ILE A 601 -5.59 5.12 -18.94
CA ILE A 601 -5.57 4.63 -17.55
C ILE A 601 -6.77 5.22 -16.78
N ILE A 602 -6.97 6.53 -16.89
CA ILE A 602 -8.08 7.23 -16.22
C ILE A 602 -9.43 6.78 -16.79
N GLU A 603 -9.55 6.66 -18.11
CA GLU A 603 -10.76 6.18 -18.79
C GLU A 603 -11.19 4.80 -18.30
N ILE A 604 -10.25 3.85 -18.24
CA ILE A 604 -10.50 2.50 -17.71
C ILE A 604 -10.98 2.63 -16.26
N MET A 605 -10.16 3.22 -15.38
CA MET A 605 -10.41 3.21 -13.94
C MET A 605 -11.61 4.05 -13.49
N MET A 606 -12.14 4.93 -14.35
CA MET A 606 -13.28 5.80 -14.08
C MET A 606 -14.63 5.08 -14.28
N GLU A 607 -14.71 4.03 -15.10
CA GLU A 607 -15.96 3.38 -15.47
C GLU A 607 -16.70 2.82 -14.23
N LYS A 608 -17.88 3.36 -13.91
CA LYS A 608 -18.66 2.99 -12.70
C LYS A 608 -17.86 3.08 -11.38
N SER A 609 -16.77 3.84 -11.34
CA SER A 609 -15.91 3.98 -10.16
C SER A 609 -16.53 4.90 -9.10
N LYS A 610 -16.35 4.53 -7.82
CA LYS A 610 -16.75 5.35 -6.66
C LYS A 610 -15.59 6.19 -6.09
N VAL A 611 -14.45 6.23 -6.77
CA VAL A 611 -13.29 7.02 -6.33
C VAL A 611 -13.55 8.49 -6.61
N LYS A 612 -13.52 9.32 -5.56
CA LYS A 612 -13.93 10.73 -5.59
C LYS A 612 -13.30 11.57 -6.72
N CYS A 613 -12.00 11.35 -6.99
CA CYS A 613 -11.26 12.11 -7.98
C CYS A 613 -11.51 11.68 -9.44
N LEU A 614 -12.21 10.58 -9.68
CA LEU A 614 -12.46 10.03 -11.02
C LEU A 614 -13.88 10.37 -11.49
N ASN A 615 -13.99 11.33 -12.39
CA ASN A 615 -15.24 11.71 -13.05
C ASN A 615 -14.99 12.26 -14.47
N LYS A 616 -16.03 12.38 -15.30
CA LYS A 616 -15.89 12.83 -16.70
C LYS A 616 -15.16 14.17 -16.83
N ASN A 617 -15.45 15.12 -15.93
CA ASN A 617 -14.81 16.42 -15.93
C ASN A 617 -13.31 16.32 -15.62
N SER A 618 -12.93 15.47 -14.65
CA SER A 618 -11.52 15.24 -14.30
C SER A 618 -10.70 14.72 -15.49
N LEU A 619 -11.29 13.86 -16.32
CA LEU A 619 -10.65 13.35 -17.55
C LEU A 619 -10.52 14.45 -18.61
N ILE A 620 -11.58 15.25 -18.82
CA ILE A 620 -11.54 16.39 -19.76
C ILE A 620 -10.43 17.36 -19.36
N TYR A 621 -10.42 17.81 -18.09
CA TYR A 621 -9.38 18.69 -17.58
C TYR A 621 -7.99 18.05 -17.62
N PHE A 622 -7.90 16.73 -17.41
CA PHE A 622 -6.64 16.00 -17.56
C PHE A 622 -6.11 16.07 -19.00
N ARG A 623 -6.98 15.85 -19.98
CA ARG A 623 -6.62 15.92 -21.40
C ARG A 623 -6.27 17.34 -21.85
N GLU A 624 -6.99 18.35 -21.39
CA GLU A 624 -6.75 19.76 -21.72
C GLU A 624 -5.36 20.26 -21.25
N ARG A 625 -4.77 19.64 -20.23
CA ARG A 625 -3.42 20.00 -19.76
C ARG A 625 -2.30 19.63 -20.72
N PHE A 626 -2.55 18.72 -21.67
CA PHE A 626 -1.57 18.42 -22.71
C PHE A 626 -1.56 19.44 -23.84
N LYS A 627 -2.56 20.35 -23.90
CA LYS A 627 -2.64 21.43 -24.89
C LYS A 627 -2.42 20.92 -26.33
N LEU A 628 -3.27 19.96 -26.71
CA LEU A 628 -3.24 19.35 -28.04
C LEU A 628 -3.73 20.29 -29.14
N ASP A 629 -4.45 21.35 -28.75
CA ASP A 629 -4.95 22.44 -29.59
C ASP A 629 -3.84 23.38 -30.09
N LEU A 630 -2.71 23.46 -29.38
CA LEU A 630 -1.59 24.34 -29.73
C LEU A 630 -0.62 23.68 -30.73
N GLY A 631 -0.08 24.47 -31.66
CA GLY A 631 1.01 24.06 -32.56
C GLY A 631 2.39 24.07 -31.87
N ASP A 632 3.42 23.56 -32.55
CA ASP A 632 4.77 23.35 -31.96
C ASP A 632 5.42 24.65 -31.42
N LYS A 633 5.29 25.78 -32.13
CA LYS A 633 5.84 27.06 -31.65
C LYS A 633 5.06 27.64 -30.47
N GLU A 634 3.74 27.43 -30.47
CA GLU A 634 2.86 27.95 -29.42
C GLU A 634 3.00 27.15 -28.13
N ILE A 635 3.19 25.83 -28.24
CA ILE A 635 3.36 24.96 -27.07
C ILE A 635 4.68 25.23 -26.36
N GLU A 636 5.77 25.51 -27.10
CA GLU A 636 7.04 25.92 -26.49
C GLU A 636 6.86 27.20 -25.66
N LYS A 637 6.22 28.21 -26.24
CA LYS A 637 5.90 29.46 -25.52
C LYS A 637 5.03 29.19 -24.29
N TYR A 638 3.97 28.39 -24.44
CA TYR A 638 3.08 28.02 -23.33
C TYR A 638 3.84 27.36 -22.18
N VAL A 639 4.74 26.41 -22.48
CA VAL A 639 5.52 25.70 -21.46
C VAL A 639 6.51 26.66 -20.76
N VAL A 640 7.16 27.56 -21.51
CA VAL A 640 8.04 28.59 -20.91
C VAL A 640 7.25 29.52 -19.99
N ASP A 641 6.07 29.97 -20.42
CA ASP A 641 5.18 30.81 -19.62
C ASP A 641 4.68 30.07 -18.36
N LEU A 642 4.36 28.77 -18.48
CA LEU A 642 3.97 27.92 -17.36
C LEU A 642 5.09 27.83 -16.30
N ILE A 643 6.33 27.62 -16.74
CA ILE A 643 7.50 27.56 -15.84
C ILE A 643 7.71 28.91 -15.16
N ASN A 644 7.67 30.00 -15.92
CA ASN A 644 7.83 31.35 -15.38
C ASN A 644 6.73 31.71 -14.38
N TRP A 645 5.49 31.28 -14.63
CA TRP A 645 4.39 31.46 -13.68
C TRP A 645 4.66 30.73 -12.36
N SER A 646 5.11 29.48 -12.42
CA SER A 646 5.49 28.72 -11.22
C SER A 646 6.66 29.39 -10.47
N PHE A 647 7.70 29.88 -11.15
CA PHE A 647 8.82 30.58 -10.51
C PHE A 647 8.41 31.85 -9.76
N ASN A 648 7.43 32.59 -10.30
CA ASN A 648 6.99 33.86 -9.76
C ASN A 648 5.80 33.73 -8.80
N SER A 649 5.27 32.52 -8.59
CA SER A 649 4.06 32.32 -7.79
C SER A 649 4.34 32.47 -6.29
N MET A 650 3.68 33.44 -5.66
CA MET A 650 3.68 33.59 -4.20
C MET A 650 2.78 32.55 -3.50
N SER A 651 1.92 31.84 -4.25
CA SER A 651 0.94 30.90 -3.70
C SER A 651 1.60 29.72 -2.97
N THR A 652 2.75 29.25 -3.44
CA THR A 652 3.53 28.19 -2.77
C THR A 652 3.96 28.62 -1.36
N GLY A 653 4.49 29.85 -1.22
CA GLY A 653 4.91 30.38 0.09
C GLY A 653 3.73 30.66 1.02
N LEU A 654 2.58 31.08 0.48
CA LEU A 654 1.34 31.22 1.25
C LEU A 654 0.82 29.86 1.74
N TYR A 655 0.89 28.82 0.90
CA TYR A 655 0.48 27.48 1.31
C TYR A 655 1.41 26.86 2.35
N ASP A 656 2.73 26.98 2.18
CA ASP A 656 3.68 26.58 3.21
C ASP A 656 3.46 27.38 4.51
N SER A 657 3.02 28.63 4.42
CA SER A 657 2.63 29.42 5.59
C SER A 657 1.38 28.90 6.27
N TYR A 658 0.34 28.57 5.50
CA TYR A 658 -0.87 27.93 6.01
C TYR A 658 -0.52 26.61 6.73
N GLN A 659 0.28 25.76 6.09
CA GLN A 659 0.72 24.48 6.64
C GLN A 659 1.60 24.65 7.90
N TYR A 660 2.42 25.70 7.96
CA TYR A 660 3.16 26.07 9.16
C TYR A 660 2.21 26.41 10.33
N PHE A 661 1.21 27.26 10.10
CA PHE A 661 0.28 27.67 11.14
C PHE A 661 -0.71 26.58 11.56
N SER A 662 -1.20 25.77 10.61
CA SER A 662 -2.19 24.73 10.87
C SER A 662 -1.58 23.43 11.40
N HIS A 663 -0.39 23.04 10.91
CA HIS A 663 0.19 21.72 11.18
C HIS A 663 1.64 21.76 11.67
N GLY A 664 2.25 22.95 11.79
CA GLY A 664 3.62 23.12 12.29
C GLY A 664 4.73 22.83 11.27
N TYR A 665 4.40 22.67 9.98
CA TYR A 665 5.39 22.41 8.94
C TYR A 665 6.19 23.67 8.58
N LEU A 666 7.49 23.70 8.93
CA LEU A 666 8.43 24.77 8.56
C LEU A 666 8.43 25.14 7.06
N LYS A 667 8.45 26.45 6.82
CA LYS A 667 8.44 27.10 5.50
C LYS A 667 9.74 26.92 4.73
#